data_AF-A0A1Y4RMU6-F1
#
_entry.id   AF-A0A1Y4RMU6-F1
#
_cell.length_a   1.000
_cell.length_b   1.000
_cell.length_c   1.000
_cell.angle_alpha   90.00
_cell.angle_beta   90.00
_cell.angle_gamma   90.00
#
_symmetry.space_group_name_H-M   'P 1'
#
loop_
_entity.id
_entity.type
_entity.pdbx_description
1 polymer ?
#
loop_
_entity_poly.entity_id
_entity_poly.type
_entity_poly.pdbx_seq_one_letter_code
_entity_poly.pdbx_strand_id
1 'polypeptide(L)'
;MPPTERRRNGDFYEETLGFDSAVWDLEFLSYGKKPNLHAAPVEENQLAIPNYGGLRRNEDYRPDREPAYANMAKLMPFADTGVWVASGNALSEGDALAVKEIQYILPLDGEGKLVTGIRRDTAGQIQKIRLVFADEKMREYPVFYRELTGNLIASYGVEGTGLEYQFRRYAVSADGAAASRAAEIASGYDYTADLAVLTDEEESRLYTDYYNETVRKKLESLAEKLAASQEEYPFYSEHPAVQALAEERLLSETGLKRILYAYNYYDKWYRIDYNGVILSDLLFFNGDLMAEGLTAAELTDRLLSASQAQRETTGTVAFYNHALKNDTGKELMAFLGDLSLTVAGYDNPNDWFADNFDGILFEQKGYETDRLRYRIWDILSGLAENRKTLVLPILTAPQEDMYLVSMPSQLMLGSMNRYQTYLNKDGNERARMRTLIEEYAGSMGLFYGISARWRQDSAEILNSFVDIQFDTRIHFPASDKAAAGEQKKGETTDPVIKWVYEAAGTWSGINGSAAYATGAEVHWMQYAALGLDFYFFSHETAHNQDGKYFYAGEGRRRGTGAEAHADGNITQEMKDGNMVFNISKICDIGTEMTNNFSYERIDSAEKLKSYYEEMFETGYVLDYLAAQAFLELEPEQQAAVAVQAEHTPGGTDSFSTEYRRLTAEDFRNMKLENMDDLWENRIGIRNPEIVATATSGSYGFESFYWMNWYQSHNDSGSPDSHSFKRLGQEMLGIGGYEDGYMVYMSLLSENDLDALRKITGIDTITWKDYKMKRYENAAQKLDEIPYFDSGEVIRMFKEAFEADSRNGRLSQSIDLKRTLFGIVKRATGDFSDGGIYESPSVTAVSSAEQLVELAARNPYGFYRLENDLDFSGIQADGGSYIPGRFIGVIDGGGFRVSGLAQPLFGDLQYAMIRNLSFSETAAETELQDLLAVKTKRTVTENLVVEHDVLLEEQAEEPVEDMEQAEDQTEESRPENGQVEEGQTGESRPENDQIENGQTGGSQTEGGLPEERPEGVPEAPNEEEDEDAETPNEEEDEDAEIPNEENPDEPDNSTDNMAV
;
A
#
# COMPACT_ATOMS: atom_id res chain seq x y z
N MET A 1 57.40 9.74 24.17
CA MET A 1 56.30 10.46 23.48
C MET A 1 55.84 9.70 22.24
N PRO A 2 54.53 9.39 22.14
CA PRO A 2 53.83 9.08 20.90
C PRO A 2 54.00 10.21 19.86
N PRO A 3 53.69 9.97 18.56
CA PRO A 3 53.87 10.96 17.51
C PRO A 3 53.08 12.28 17.72
N THR A 4 51.88 12.19 18.31
CA THR A 4 51.00 13.32 18.61
C THR A 4 51.51 14.21 19.74
N GLU A 5 52.09 13.64 20.80
CA GLU A 5 52.73 14.42 21.88
C GLU A 5 53.97 15.18 21.39
N ARG A 6 54.80 14.57 20.52
CA ARG A 6 56.00 15.25 19.97
C ARG A 6 55.64 16.49 19.18
N ARG A 7 54.54 16.45 18.40
CA ARG A 7 54.05 17.59 17.61
C ARG A 7 53.52 18.76 18.46
N ARG A 8 53.35 18.58 19.77
CA ARG A 8 52.88 19.63 20.70
C ARG A 8 53.94 20.10 21.70
N ASN A 9 55.16 19.58 21.62
CA ASN A 9 56.24 19.88 22.57
C ASN A 9 57.28 20.83 21.93
N GLY A 10 57.47 22.02 22.49
CA GLY A 10 58.48 23.00 22.04
C GLY A 10 59.90 22.44 22.04
N ASP A 11 60.29 21.74 23.11
CA ASP A 11 61.63 21.13 23.27
C ASP A 11 61.97 20.17 22.12
N PHE A 12 60.97 19.51 21.52
CA PHE A 12 61.20 18.64 20.36
C PHE A 12 61.58 19.45 19.11
N TYR A 13 60.97 20.61 18.89
CA TYR A 13 61.31 21.47 17.76
C TYR A 13 62.65 22.17 17.96
N GLU A 14 62.91 22.71 19.16
CA GLU A 14 64.18 23.40 19.47
C GLU A 14 65.35 22.40 19.59
N GLU A 15 65.28 21.44 20.51
CA GLU A 15 66.42 20.58 20.85
C GLU A 15 66.64 19.42 19.87
N THR A 16 65.57 18.89 19.25
CA THR A 16 65.66 17.72 18.36
C THR A 16 65.65 18.09 16.87
N LEU A 17 64.86 19.09 16.47
CA LEU A 17 64.77 19.54 15.08
C LEU A 17 65.61 20.79 14.78
N GLY A 18 66.17 21.46 15.80
CA GLY A 18 67.07 22.60 15.63
C GLY A 18 66.37 23.90 15.19
N PHE A 19 65.09 24.08 15.54
CA PHE A 19 64.35 25.30 15.23
C PHE A 19 64.82 26.43 16.14
N ASP A 20 65.19 27.57 15.54
CA ASP A 20 65.54 28.80 16.27
C ASP A 20 64.26 29.58 16.59
N SER A 21 63.91 29.72 17.88
CA SER A 21 62.72 30.45 18.33
C SER A 21 62.78 31.97 18.13
N ALA A 22 63.93 32.54 17.74
CA ALA A 22 64.01 33.91 17.21
C ALA A 22 63.53 34.00 15.75
N VAL A 23 63.41 32.87 15.05
CA VAL A 23 62.94 32.75 13.66
C VAL A 23 61.54 32.12 13.60
N TRP A 24 61.26 31.15 14.46
CA TRP A 24 60.02 30.38 14.51
C TRP A 24 59.14 30.75 15.71
N ASP A 25 57.87 31.02 15.43
CA ASP A 25 56.76 31.05 16.38
C ASP A 25 56.42 29.60 16.77
N LEU A 26 56.77 29.24 18.01
CA LEU A 26 56.52 27.93 18.63
C LEU A 26 55.49 28.01 19.78
N GLU A 27 54.98 29.21 20.07
CA GLU A 27 54.20 29.50 21.28
C GLU A 27 52.91 28.66 21.36
N PHE A 28 52.30 28.40 20.21
CA PHE A 28 50.99 27.75 20.11
C PHE A 28 51.03 26.23 19.85
N LEU A 29 52.21 25.60 19.90
CA LEU A 29 52.39 24.15 19.73
C LEU A 29 51.56 23.32 20.72
N SER A 30 51.45 23.75 21.97
CA SER A 30 50.65 23.08 23.01
C SER A 30 49.17 22.95 22.64
N TYR A 31 48.67 23.90 21.84
CA TYR A 31 47.30 23.93 21.32
C TYR A 31 47.15 23.18 19.98
N GLY A 32 48.23 22.57 19.47
CA GLY A 32 48.21 21.78 18.24
C GLY A 32 48.36 22.56 16.93
N LYS A 33 48.63 23.88 16.99
CA LYS A 33 49.04 24.67 15.82
C LYS A 33 50.41 24.22 15.33
N LYS A 34 50.71 24.40 14.04
CA LYS A 34 52.04 24.10 13.48
C LYS A 34 53.05 25.22 13.84
N PRO A 35 54.37 24.92 13.92
CA PRO A 35 55.39 25.98 13.90
C PRO A 35 55.20 26.89 12.69
N ASN A 36 55.32 28.20 12.88
CA ASN A 36 55.32 29.16 11.78
C ASN A 36 56.52 30.10 11.89
N LEU A 37 56.87 30.85 10.85
CA LEU A 37 57.89 31.91 10.96
C LEU A 37 57.27 33.16 11.59
N HIS A 38 58.01 33.86 12.45
CA HIS A 38 57.55 35.16 13.02
C HIS A 38 57.20 36.22 11.96
N ALA A 39 57.74 36.07 10.75
CA ALA A 39 57.51 36.96 9.60
C ALA A 39 56.58 36.38 8.52
N ALA A 40 56.04 35.17 8.68
CA ALA A 40 55.15 34.57 7.70
C ALA A 40 53.72 35.17 7.79
N PRO A 41 52.98 35.22 6.67
CA PRO A 41 51.54 35.46 6.72
C PRO A 41 50.84 34.39 7.55
N VAL A 42 49.74 34.77 8.20
CA VAL A 42 49.02 33.90 9.14
C VAL A 42 48.03 33.03 8.38
N GLU A 43 48.51 31.92 7.82
CA GLU A 43 47.72 31.08 6.89
C GLU A 43 46.74 30.10 7.58
N GLU A 44 46.98 29.70 8.84
CA GLU A 44 46.18 28.66 9.51
C GLU A 44 44.91 29.23 10.19
N ASN A 45 44.06 29.90 9.40
CA ASN A 45 42.75 30.46 9.78
C ASN A 45 41.59 29.51 9.37
N GLN A 46 41.54 28.32 9.97
CA GLN A 46 40.61 27.26 9.56
C GLN A 46 39.12 27.60 9.78
N LEU A 47 38.82 28.57 10.65
CA LEU A 47 37.47 29.02 11.00
C LEU A 47 37.09 30.36 10.31
N ALA A 48 37.85 30.77 9.29
CA ALA A 48 37.63 31.98 8.50
C ALA A 48 37.42 33.27 9.33
N ILE A 49 38.07 33.38 10.49
CA ILE A 49 37.87 34.51 11.42
C ILE A 49 38.29 35.82 10.73
N PRO A 50 37.43 36.86 10.66
CA PRO A 50 37.79 38.14 10.08
C PRO A 50 38.96 38.79 10.81
N ASN A 51 39.83 39.50 10.10
CA ASN A 51 41.00 40.19 10.67
C ASN A 51 41.86 39.30 11.61
N TYR A 52 42.02 38.01 11.29
CA TYR A 52 42.74 37.04 12.13
C TYR A 52 44.17 37.47 12.51
N GLY A 53 44.87 38.18 11.63
CA GLY A 53 46.17 38.78 11.96
C GLY A 53 46.11 39.88 13.03
N GLY A 54 44.99 40.60 13.15
CA GLY A 54 44.71 41.51 14.26
C GLY A 54 44.32 40.75 15.54
N LEU A 55 43.50 39.69 15.41
CA LEU A 55 43.11 38.81 16.51
C LEU A 55 44.32 38.21 17.24
N ARG A 56 45.26 37.59 16.51
CA ARG A 56 46.48 36.99 17.10
C ARG A 56 47.42 38.00 17.79
N ARG A 57 47.28 39.30 17.52
CA ARG A 57 48.10 40.36 18.15
C ARG A 57 47.48 40.92 19.44
N ASN A 58 46.32 40.42 19.85
CA ASN A 58 45.73 40.77 21.13
C ASN A 58 46.46 40.04 22.26
N GLU A 59 46.83 40.76 23.32
CA GLU A 59 47.55 40.21 24.49
C GLU A 59 46.74 39.13 25.24
N ASP A 60 45.40 39.15 25.14
CA ASP A 60 44.51 38.15 25.74
C ASP A 60 44.10 37.01 24.78
N TYR A 61 44.70 36.91 23.58
CA TYR A 61 44.37 35.86 22.61
C TYR A 61 44.71 34.45 23.12
N ARG A 62 43.85 33.49 22.76
CA ARG A 62 43.93 32.08 23.17
C ARG A 62 43.56 31.18 21.99
N PRO A 63 44.46 30.32 21.47
CA PRO A 63 44.15 29.47 20.32
C PRO A 63 43.01 28.48 20.58
N ASP A 64 42.86 28.00 21.83
CA ASP A 64 41.76 27.13 22.23
C ASP A 64 40.38 27.82 22.23
N ARG A 65 40.34 29.16 22.13
CA ARG A 65 39.14 29.97 22.08
C ARG A 65 38.81 30.51 20.68
N GLU A 66 39.52 30.07 19.64
CA GLU A 66 39.19 30.43 18.25
C GLU A 66 37.75 30.14 17.82
N PRO A 67 37.10 29.01 18.20
CA PRO A 67 35.68 28.80 17.91
C PRO A 67 34.79 29.87 18.56
N ALA A 68 35.09 30.23 19.81
CA ALA A 68 34.41 31.34 20.50
C ALA A 68 34.60 32.66 19.73
N TYR A 69 35.80 32.98 19.28
CA TYR A 69 36.09 34.21 18.53
C TYR A 69 35.40 34.25 17.16
N ALA A 70 35.33 33.11 16.46
CA ALA A 70 34.57 32.97 15.21
C ALA A 70 33.08 33.24 15.43
N ASN A 71 32.51 32.65 16.49
CA ASN A 71 31.12 32.88 16.89
C ASN A 71 30.86 34.33 17.30
N MET A 72 31.77 34.97 18.04
CA MET A 72 31.66 36.38 18.42
C MET A 72 31.74 37.30 17.19
N ALA A 73 32.51 36.97 16.17
CA ALA A 73 32.54 37.70 14.90
C ALA A 73 31.22 37.54 14.11
N LYS A 74 30.54 36.39 14.20
CA LYS A 74 29.19 36.19 13.61
C LYS A 74 28.09 36.92 14.40
N LEU A 75 28.20 36.99 15.73
CA LEU A 75 27.26 37.73 16.60
C LEU A 75 27.44 39.25 16.53
N MET A 76 28.68 39.74 16.43
CA MET A 76 29.04 41.16 16.49
C MET A 76 29.97 41.56 15.33
N PRO A 77 29.53 41.45 14.06
CA PRO A 77 30.38 41.64 12.88
C PRO A 77 31.04 43.01 12.74
N PHE A 78 30.54 44.04 13.43
CA PHE A 78 31.10 45.41 13.39
C PHE A 78 31.89 45.78 14.65
N ALA A 79 32.06 44.87 15.61
CA ALA A 79 32.86 45.11 16.81
C ALA A 79 34.36 44.92 16.56
N ASP A 80 35.19 45.61 17.34
CA ASP A 80 36.65 45.42 17.31
C ASP A 80 37.05 44.00 17.74
N THR A 81 38.15 43.48 17.18
CA THR A 81 38.75 42.19 17.59
C THR A 81 38.98 42.06 19.09
N GLY A 82 39.22 43.17 19.80
CA GLY A 82 39.30 43.20 21.27
C GLY A 82 38.02 42.80 21.98
N VAL A 83 36.85 43.18 21.43
CA VAL A 83 35.53 42.81 21.95
C VAL A 83 35.26 41.32 21.73
N TRP A 84 35.63 40.79 20.55
CA TRP A 84 35.51 39.35 20.28
C TRP A 84 36.38 38.52 21.23
N VAL A 85 37.64 38.93 21.46
CA VAL A 85 38.55 38.24 22.40
C VAL A 85 38.01 38.31 23.83
N ALA A 86 37.66 39.49 24.33
CA ALA A 86 37.13 39.66 25.68
C ALA A 86 35.84 38.85 25.91
N SER A 87 34.91 38.88 24.95
CA SER A 87 33.64 38.15 25.05
C SER A 87 33.84 36.65 24.94
N GLY A 88 34.64 36.18 23.98
CA GLY A 88 34.94 34.75 23.79
C GLY A 88 35.73 34.13 24.96
N ASN A 89 36.58 34.91 25.63
CA ASN A 89 37.28 34.50 26.86
C ASN A 89 36.37 34.49 28.10
N ALA A 90 35.35 35.35 28.15
CA ALA A 90 34.39 35.40 29.26
C ALA A 90 33.44 34.20 29.30
N LEU A 91 33.24 33.50 28.19
CA LEU A 91 32.43 32.29 28.12
C LEU A 91 33.04 31.13 28.92
N SER A 92 32.19 30.30 29.54
CA SER A 92 32.63 29.10 30.24
C SER A 92 33.18 28.05 29.26
N GLU A 93 34.07 27.17 29.71
CA GLU A 93 34.73 26.17 28.84
C GLU A 93 33.77 25.13 28.24
N GLY A 94 32.58 24.96 28.82
CA GLY A 94 31.52 24.09 28.29
C GLY A 94 30.36 24.85 27.62
N ASP A 95 30.50 26.15 27.39
CA ASP A 95 29.46 26.94 26.72
C ASP A 95 29.38 26.58 25.23
N ALA A 96 28.18 26.38 24.69
CA ALA A 96 28.00 26.07 23.28
C ALA A 96 28.55 27.19 22.38
N LEU A 97 28.44 28.46 22.79
CA LEU A 97 29.00 29.59 22.06
C LEU A 97 30.54 29.62 22.09
N ALA A 98 31.17 28.87 23.00
CA ALA A 98 32.63 28.77 23.08
C ALA A 98 33.21 27.59 22.28
N VAL A 99 32.42 26.54 22.03
CA VAL A 99 32.93 25.26 21.48
C VAL A 99 32.24 24.75 20.22
N LYS A 100 30.99 25.16 19.94
CA LYS A 100 30.23 24.74 18.75
C LYS A 100 30.31 25.79 17.66
N GLU A 101 30.55 25.40 16.42
CA GLU A 101 30.56 26.33 15.31
C GLU A 101 29.12 26.76 14.95
N ILE A 102 28.81 28.05 15.08
CA ILE A 102 27.60 28.63 14.50
C ILE A 102 27.81 28.66 12.98
N GLN A 103 26.95 28.03 12.20
CA GLN A 103 26.96 28.16 10.74
C GLN A 103 26.50 29.57 10.35
N TYR A 104 25.27 29.93 10.75
CA TYR A 104 24.68 31.26 10.56
C TYR A 104 23.66 31.63 11.64
N ILE A 105 23.28 32.91 11.69
CA ILE A 105 22.33 33.46 12.68
C ILE A 105 21.12 34.04 11.94
N LEU A 106 19.94 33.50 12.25
CA LEU A 106 18.66 33.96 11.72
C LEU A 106 18.01 34.93 12.72
N PRO A 107 17.85 36.22 12.37
CA PRO A 107 17.14 37.17 13.20
C PRO A 107 15.62 37.04 13.02
N LEU A 108 14.90 36.99 14.13
CA LEU A 108 13.46 36.71 14.17
C LEU A 108 12.69 37.85 14.87
N ASP A 109 11.48 38.13 14.39
CA ASP A 109 10.58 39.09 15.00
C ASP A 109 9.85 38.51 16.23
N GLY A 110 8.89 39.26 16.78
CA GLY A 110 8.08 38.84 17.93
C GLY A 110 7.10 37.68 17.64
N GLU A 111 6.84 37.37 16.36
CA GLU A 111 6.05 36.22 15.91
C GLU A 111 6.94 35.02 15.55
N GLY A 112 8.27 35.16 15.62
CA GLY A 112 9.24 34.14 15.25
C GLY A 112 9.57 34.10 13.75
N LYS A 113 9.15 35.10 12.96
CA LYS A 113 9.37 35.16 11.51
C LYS A 113 10.72 35.76 11.15
N LEU A 114 11.31 35.31 10.05
CA LEU A 114 12.60 35.81 9.55
C LEU A 114 12.54 37.33 9.23
N VAL A 115 13.41 38.10 9.88
CA VAL A 115 13.64 39.52 9.61
C VAL A 115 14.70 39.66 8.54
N THR A 116 14.29 39.86 7.29
CA THR A 116 15.21 39.84 6.14
C THR A 116 16.12 41.07 6.02
N GLY A 117 15.66 42.20 6.55
CA GLY A 117 16.32 43.52 6.53
C GLY A 117 15.77 44.43 7.63
N ILE A 118 16.48 45.52 7.97
CA ILE A 118 16.07 46.48 9.01
C ILE A 118 15.88 47.86 8.41
N ARG A 119 14.77 48.52 8.75
CA ARG A 119 14.59 49.97 8.58
C ARG A 119 14.91 50.70 9.88
N ARG A 120 15.38 51.93 9.81
CA ARG A 120 15.78 52.71 11.00
C ARG A 120 14.61 53.05 11.94
N ASP A 121 13.39 53.17 11.41
CA ASP A 121 12.16 53.38 12.20
C ASP A 121 11.72 52.10 12.94
N THR A 122 12.03 50.93 12.40
CA THR A 122 11.74 49.61 12.99
C THR A 122 12.99 48.93 13.54
N ALA A 123 14.02 49.69 13.93
CA ALA A 123 15.32 49.17 14.37
C ALA A 123 15.29 48.23 15.59
N GLY A 124 14.16 48.14 16.31
CA GLY A 124 13.93 47.19 17.40
C GLY A 124 13.00 46.02 17.06
N GLN A 125 12.76 45.72 15.77
CA GLN A 125 11.83 44.66 15.34
C GLN A 125 12.34 43.23 15.61
N ILE A 126 13.66 43.02 15.69
CA ILE A 126 14.22 41.72 16.08
C ILE A 126 14.03 41.55 17.60
N GLN A 127 13.32 40.51 17.98
CA GLN A 127 13.05 40.17 19.39
C GLN A 127 13.69 38.83 19.79
N LYS A 128 14.18 38.08 18.81
CA LYS A 128 14.82 36.77 19.00
C LYS A 128 15.89 36.56 17.93
N ILE A 129 16.93 35.80 18.26
CA ILE A 129 17.87 35.23 17.27
C ILE A 129 17.87 33.71 17.38
N ARG A 130 17.88 33.02 16.23
CA ARG A 130 18.06 31.58 16.11
C ARG A 130 19.46 31.31 15.56
N LEU A 131 20.31 30.71 16.38
CA LEU A 131 21.67 30.30 16.00
C LEU A 131 21.57 28.89 15.43
N VAL A 132 21.95 28.73 14.16
CA VAL A 132 22.05 27.41 13.52
C VAL A 132 23.50 26.96 13.64
N PHE A 133 23.74 25.80 14.26
CA PHE A 133 25.07 25.25 14.46
C PHE A 133 25.41 24.22 13.37
N ALA A 134 26.70 24.03 13.12
CA ALA A 134 27.17 23.09 12.09
C ALA A 134 27.05 21.61 12.48
N ASP A 135 27.03 21.30 13.79
CA ASP A 135 27.08 19.94 14.34
C ASP A 135 25.99 19.64 15.39
N GLU A 136 25.02 20.54 15.57
CA GLU A 136 23.86 20.35 16.43
C GLU A 136 22.66 21.16 15.95
N LYS A 137 21.47 20.89 16.53
CA LYS A 137 20.25 21.65 16.28
C LYS A 137 20.41 23.13 16.63
N MET A 138 19.57 23.97 16.03
CA MET A 138 19.49 25.38 16.39
C MET A 138 19.20 25.63 17.88
N ARG A 139 19.57 26.83 18.35
CA ARG A 139 19.15 27.38 19.64
C ARG A 139 18.61 28.79 19.47
N GLU A 140 17.50 29.09 20.14
CA GLU A 140 16.89 30.41 20.13
C GLU A 140 17.23 31.20 21.41
N TYR A 141 17.54 32.48 21.25
CA TYR A 141 17.80 33.41 22.35
C TYR A 141 16.92 34.66 22.17
N PRO A 142 16.17 35.08 23.21
CA PRO A 142 15.54 36.40 23.21
C PRO A 142 16.60 37.50 23.11
N VAL A 143 16.29 38.57 22.39
CA VAL A 143 17.13 39.77 22.30
C VAL A 143 16.31 41.02 22.56
N PHE A 144 16.93 42.01 23.19
CA PHE A 144 16.33 43.32 23.41
C PHE A 144 17.12 44.41 22.68
N TYR A 145 16.43 45.29 21.98
CA TYR A 145 17.05 46.40 21.28
C TYR A 145 17.81 47.33 22.25
N ARG A 146 19.05 47.69 21.91
CA ARG A 146 19.88 48.65 22.66
C ARG A 146 19.93 50.00 21.96
N GLU A 147 20.46 50.04 20.74
CA GLU A 147 20.68 51.27 19.99
C GLU A 147 20.88 51.04 18.49
N LEU A 148 20.88 52.14 17.73
CA LEU A 148 21.26 52.18 16.33
C LEU A 148 22.60 52.93 16.21
N THR A 149 23.70 52.22 16.39
CA THR A 149 25.06 52.78 16.41
C THR A 149 25.37 53.46 15.07
N GLY A 150 25.81 54.72 15.11
CA GLY A 150 26.12 55.51 13.92
C GLY A 150 24.94 55.78 12.97
N ASN A 151 23.69 55.59 13.42
CA ASN A 151 22.48 55.61 12.57
C ASN A 151 22.47 54.51 11.49
N LEU A 152 23.25 53.43 11.67
CA LEU A 152 23.45 52.36 10.68
C LEU A 152 23.37 50.95 11.27
N ILE A 153 24.02 50.67 12.40
CA ILE A 153 24.16 49.30 12.93
C ILE A 153 23.14 49.09 14.05
N ALA A 154 22.18 48.18 13.85
CA ALA A 154 21.20 47.84 14.86
C ALA A 154 21.80 46.84 15.87
N SER A 155 21.93 47.28 17.12
CA SER A 155 22.60 46.56 18.20
C SER A 155 21.59 46.14 19.27
N TYR A 156 21.71 44.90 19.73
CA TYR A 156 20.79 44.23 20.66
C TYR A 156 21.58 43.58 21.79
N GLY A 157 20.98 43.49 22.98
CA GLY A 157 21.47 42.63 24.05
C GLY A 157 20.88 41.24 23.92
N VAL A 158 21.72 40.21 24.03
CA VAL A 158 21.26 38.82 24.11
C VAL A 158 20.87 38.54 25.56
N GLU A 159 19.63 38.12 25.81
CA GLU A 159 19.12 37.95 27.16
C GLU A 159 19.82 36.78 27.88
N GLY A 160 20.15 36.97 29.16
CA GLY A 160 20.78 35.95 30.01
C GLY A 160 22.27 35.66 29.76
N THR A 161 22.83 36.01 28.59
CA THR A 161 24.25 35.71 28.26
C THR A 161 25.21 36.87 28.56
N GLY A 162 24.70 38.10 28.62
CA GLY A 162 25.52 39.31 28.74
C GLY A 162 26.20 39.76 27.42
N LEU A 163 26.04 38.99 26.35
CA LEU A 163 26.57 39.31 25.01
C LEU A 163 25.74 40.36 24.29
N GLU A 164 26.31 40.89 23.20
CA GLU A 164 25.59 41.69 22.21
C GLU A 164 25.38 40.90 20.91
N TYR A 165 24.34 41.28 20.18
CA TYR A 165 24.10 40.88 18.79
C TYR A 165 23.99 42.14 17.94
N GLN A 166 24.71 42.19 16.83
CA GLN A 166 24.63 43.26 15.83
C GLN A 166 24.07 42.66 14.54
N PHE A 167 22.99 43.24 14.01
CA PHE A 167 22.43 42.78 12.74
C PHE A 167 23.45 43.00 11.61
N ARG A 168 23.73 41.97 10.80
CA ARG A 168 24.87 41.93 9.87
C ARG A 168 24.86 42.97 8.73
N ARG A 169 23.75 43.67 8.50
CA ARG A 169 23.58 44.68 7.45
C ARG A 169 23.23 46.04 8.05
N TYR A 170 23.47 47.11 7.31
CA TYR A 170 23.08 48.45 7.75
C TYR A 170 21.57 48.69 7.62
N ALA A 171 21.00 49.40 8.60
CA ALA A 171 19.61 49.80 8.60
C ALA A 171 19.33 50.88 7.55
N VAL A 172 18.30 50.66 6.72
CA VAL A 172 17.94 51.53 5.59
C VAL A 172 17.07 52.72 5.99
N SER A 173 17.15 53.81 5.22
CA SER A 173 16.30 54.99 5.40
C SER A 173 14.81 54.65 5.21
N ALA A 174 13.96 55.30 6.00
CA ALA A 174 12.62 54.80 6.29
C ALA A 174 11.48 55.30 5.37
N ASP A 175 11.75 55.81 4.17
CA ASP A 175 10.69 56.19 3.22
C ASP A 175 10.43 55.08 2.19
N GLY A 176 9.57 54.14 2.59
CA GLY A 176 9.07 53.05 1.73
C GLY A 176 8.45 53.47 0.40
N ALA A 177 8.30 54.78 0.15
CA ALA A 177 7.91 55.37 -1.14
C ALA A 177 8.68 54.83 -2.35
N ALA A 178 9.97 54.47 -2.24
CA ALA A 178 10.68 53.80 -3.33
C ALA A 178 10.13 52.38 -3.59
N ALA A 179 9.88 51.60 -2.54
CA ALA A 179 9.29 50.26 -2.63
C ALA A 179 7.82 50.30 -3.09
N SER A 180 7.00 51.22 -2.57
CA SER A 180 5.60 51.42 -3.02
C SER A 180 5.53 51.79 -4.51
N ARG A 181 6.46 52.64 -5.01
CA ARG A 181 6.56 52.96 -6.44
C ARG A 181 7.02 51.78 -7.29
N ALA A 182 7.97 50.98 -6.81
CA ALA A 182 8.37 49.74 -7.47
C ALA A 182 7.20 48.75 -7.56
N ALA A 183 6.40 48.63 -6.50
CA ALA A 183 5.20 47.80 -6.46
C ALA A 183 4.07 48.33 -7.35
N GLU A 184 3.87 49.65 -7.42
CA GLU A 184 2.92 50.29 -8.34
C GLU A 184 3.29 49.99 -9.81
N ILE A 185 4.56 50.16 -10.18
CA ILE A 185 5.08 49.80 -11.51
C ILE A 185 4.89 48.30 -11.77
N ALA A 186 5.31 47.44 -10.85
CA ALA A 186 5.22 45.99 -10.97
C ALA A 186 3.77 45.48 -11.06
N SER A 187 2.82 46.18 -10.45
CA SER A 187 1.39 45.82 -10.52
C SER A 187 0.84 45.91 -11.95
N GLY A 188 1.46 46.71 -12.82
CA GLY A 188 1.11 46.85 -14.23
C GLY A 188 1.60 45.71 -15.13
N TYR A 189 2.57 44.89 -14.69
CA TYR A 189 3.13 43.81 -15.51
C TYR A 189 2.17 42.61 -15.59
N ASP A 190 2.04 42.02 -16.79
CA ASP A 190 1.44 40.71 -16.99
C ASP A 190 2.50 39.60 -17.01
N TYR A 191 2.22 38.43 -16.44
CA TYR A 191 3.23 37.37 -16.39
C TYR A 191 3.64 36.91 -17.79
N THR A 192 2.66 36.60 -18.65
CA THR A 192 2.94 36.06 -19.98
C THR A 192 3.48 37.12 -20.94
N ALA A 193 2.97 38.36 -20.88
CA ALA A 193 3.40 39.42 -21.80
C ALA A 193 4.66 40.19 -21.37
N ASP A 194 4.96 40.29 -20.06
CA ASP A 194 6.09 41.08 -19.55
C ASP A 194 7.21 40.26 -18.88
N LEU A 195 6.92 39.07 -18.32
CA LEU A 195 7.88 38.30 -17.52
C LEU A 195 8.37 37.04 -18.24
N ALA A 196 7.47 36.20 -18.77
CA ALA A 196 7.83 34.98 -19.51
C ALA A 196 8.64 35.28 -20.79
N VAL A 197 8.45 36.46 -21.39
CA VAL A 197 9.23 36.96 -22.55
C VAL A 197 10.71 37.25 -22.24
N LEU A 198 11.17 37.06 -21.00
CA LEU A 198 12.59 37.05 -20.65
C LEU A 198 13.30 35.76 -21.09
N THR A 199 12.53 34.75 -21.50
CA THR A 199 12.96 33.46 -22.02
C THR A 199 12.30 33.21 -23.37
N ASP A 200 12.90 32.39 -24.23
CA ASP A 200 12.43 32.19 -25.61
C ASP A 200 11.28 31.16 -25.73
N GLU A 201 10.96 30.45 -24.63
CA GLU A 201 10.07 29.29 -24.64
C GLU A 201 8.66 29.59 -24.05
N GLU A 202 7.65 28.77 -24.41
CA GLU A 202 6.30 28.89 -23.84
C GLU A 202 6.23 28.23 -22.46
N GLU A 203 5.91 29.02 -21.43
CA GLU A 203 5.88 28.55 -20.05
C GLU A 203 4.53 27.94 -19.62
N SER A 204 4.58 27.05 -18.63
CA SER A 204 3.38 26.49 -18.02
C SER A 204 2.47 27.56 -17.41
N ARG A 205 1.16 27.45 -17.66
CA ARG A 205 0.12 28.30 -17.05
C ARG A 205 0.22 28.41 -15.53
N LEU A 206 0.80 27.40 -14.87
CA LEU A 206 0.99 27.35 -13.43
C LEU A 206 1.85 28.52 -12.90
N TYR A 207 2.78 29.06 -13.70
CA TYR A 207 3.57 30.23 -13.30
C TYR A 207 2.77 31.53 -13.42
N THR A 208 1.99 31.70 -14.48
CA THR A 208 1.03 32.81 -14.64
C THR A 208 0.00 32.81 -13.52
N ASP A 209 -0.59 31.63 -13.23
CA ASP A 209 -1.57 31.44 -12.18
C ASP A 209 -0.96 31.76 -10.81
N TYR A 210 0.23 31.24 -10.49
CA TYR A 210 0.88 31.52 -9.20
C TYR A 210 1.26 33.00 -9.03
N TYR A 211 1.70 33.65 -10.10
CA TYR A 211 1.99 35.08 -10.09
C TYR A 211 0.75 35.91 -9.75
N ASN A 212 -0.36 35.62 -10.42
CA ASN A 212 -1.64 36.32 -10.25
C ASN A 212 -2.30 36.01 -8.90
N GLU A 213 -2.28 34.74 -8.47
CA GLU A 213 -2.89 34.27 -7.22
C GLU A 213 -2.08 34.66 -5.98
N THR A 214 -0.74 34.74 -6.08
CA THR A 214 0.15 34.90 -4.93
C THR A 214 1.09 36.11 -5.04
N VAL A 215 1.98 36.16 -6.04
CA VAL A 215 3.09 37.15 -6.06
C VAL A 215 2.58 38.59 -6.21
N ARG A 216 1.56 38.84 -7.04
CA ARG A 216 0.91 40.17 -7.18
C ARG A 216 0.44 40.75 -5.84
N LYS A 217 0.04 39.90 -4.88
CA LYS A 217 -0.43 40.33 -3.55
C LYS A 217 0.71 40.67 -2.59
N LYS A 218 1.96 40.37 -2.96
CA LYS A 218 3.17 40.54 -2.14
C LYS A 218 4.10 41.66 -2.64
N LEU A 219 3.82 42.32 -3.78
CA LEU A 219 4.76 43.19 -4.50
C LEU A 219 5.41 44.27 -3.63
N GLU A 220 4.65 44.95 -2.76
CA GLU A 220 5.19 45.98 -1.87
C GLU A 220 6.15 45.39 -0.83
N SER A 221 5.75 44.29 -0.17
CA SER A 221 6.63 43.58 0.78
C SER A 221 7.89 43.02 0.09
N LEU A 222 7.78 42.53 -1.14
CA LEU A 222 8.94 42.09 -1.93
C LEU A 222 9.90 43.26 -2.21
N ALA A 223 9.39 44.41 -2.63
CA ALA A 223 10.21 45.58 -2.90
C ALA A 223 10.86 46.14 -1.61
N GLU A 224 10.13 46.14 -0.48
CA GLU A 224 10.70 46.49 0.83
C GLU A 224 11.81 45.52 1.25
N LYS A 225 11.60 44.21 1.12
CA LYS A 225 12.59 43.19 1.46
C LYS A 225 13.84 43.34 0.59
N LEU A 226 13.71 43.50 -0.74
CA LEU A 226 14.84 43.76 -1.64
C LEU A 226 15.64 44.99 -1.20
N ALA A 227 14.95 46.12 -1.01
CA ALA A 227 15.56 47.40 -0.65
C ALA A 227 16.28 47.35 0.72
N ALA A 228 15.81 46.51 1.65
CA ALA A 228 16.38 46.35 2.99
C ALA A 228 17.40 45.19 3.10
N SER A 229 17.53 44.32 2.09
CA SER A 229 18.35 43.12 2.16
C SER A 229 19.50 43.05 1.14
N GLN A 230 19.39 43.61 -0.06
CA GLN A 230 20.41 43.43 -1.11
C GLN A 230 21.40 44.62 -1.16
N GLU A 231 22.69 44.34 -1.35
CA GLU A 231 23.75 45.38 -1.32
C GLU A 231 23.70 46.32 -2.53
N GLU A 232 23.09 45.88 -3.63
CA GLU A 232 22.87 46.66 -4.84
C GLU A 232 21.95 47.87 -4.60
N TYR A 233 21.19 47.89 -3.51
CA TYR A 233 20.27 48.97 -3.11
C TYR A 233 20.77 49.69 -1.85
N PRO A 234 21.74 50.64 -1.96
CA PRO A 234 22.40 51.28 -0.80
C PRO A 234 21.54 52.33 -0.07
N PHE A 235 20.27 52.02 0.22
CA PHE A 235 19.32 52.86 0.97
C PHE A 235 19.75 53.13 2.44
N TYR A 236 20.83 52.51 2.92
CA TYR A 236 21.46 52.88 4.20
C TYR A 236 22.15 54.26 4.17
N SER A 237 22.47 54.79 2.99
CA SER A 237 23.19 56.06 2.82
C SER A 237 22.23 57.23 2.62
N GLU A 238 22.31 58.28 3.45
CA GLU A 238 21.48 59.49 3.27
C GLU A 238 21.97 60.43 2.14
N HIS A 239 23.08 60.10 1.46
CA HIS A 239 23.62 60.98 0.43
C HIS A 239 22.67 61.03 -0.80
N PRO A 240 22.19 62.21 -1.24
CA PRO A 240 21.13 62.29 -2.26
C PRO A 240 21.43 61.56 -3.57
N ALA A 241 22.70 61.56 -4.02
CA ALA A 241 23.09 60.83 -5.24
C ALA A 241 23.13 59.30 -5.06
N VAL A 242 23.30 58.80 -3.83
CA VAL A 242 23.28 57.36 -3.52
C VAL A 242 21.84 56.88 -3.38
N GLN A 243 20.98 57.67 -2.74
CA GLN A 243 19.53 57.46 -2.71
C GLN A 243 18.93 57.43 -4.13
N ALA A 244 19.27 58.42 -4.97
CA ALA A 244 18.82 58.44 -6.37
C ALA A 244 19.29 57.21 -7.17
N LEU A 245 20.52 56.72 -6.92
CA LEU A 245 21.03 55.49 -7.55
C LEU A 245 20.33 54.23 -7.05
N ALA A 246 20.05 54.13 -5.75
CA ALA A 246 19.32 53.01 -5.15
C ALA A 246 17.87 52.96 -5.70
N GLU A 247 17.23 54.12 -5.80
CA GLU A 247 15.91 54.28 -6.42
C GLU A 247 15.92 53.94 -7.92
N GLU A 248 16.89 54.46 -8.71
CA GLU A 248 17.04 54.13 -10.13
C GLU A 248 17.20 52.62 -10.37
N ARG A 249 17.97 51.93 -9.51
CA ARG A 249 18.13 50.47 -9.56
C ARG A 249 16.85 49.72 -9.18
N LEU A 250 16.16 50.16 -8.13
CA LEU A 250 14.94 49.49 -7.66
C LEU A 250 13.75 49.71 -8.60
N LEU A 251 13.68 50.87 -9.27
CA LEU A 251 12.65 51.20 -10.26
C LEU A 251 13.00 50.80 -11.70
N SER A 252 14.15 50.13 -11.92
CA SER A 252 14.58 49.68 -13.23
C SER A 252 13.60 48.64 -13.79
N GLU A 253 12.92 48.95 -14.89
CA GLU A 253 11.96 48.02 -15.53
C GLU A 253 12.60 46.66 -15.85
N THR A 254 13.79 46.66 -16.44
CA THR A 254 14.52 45.42 -16.74
C THR A 254 14.91 44.66 -15.47
N GLY A 255 15.31 45.38 -14.41
CA GLY A 255 15.66 44.77 -13.13
C GLY A 255 14.46 44.14 -12.43
N LEU A 256 13.35 44.90 -12.31
CA LEU A 256 12.11 44.45 -11.72
C LEU A 256 11.52 43.23 -12.44
N LYS A 257 11.45 43.26 -13.78
CA LYS A 257 10.94 42.12 -14.55
C LYS A 257 11.76 40.84 -14.29
N ARG A 258 13.09 40.93 -14.34
CA ARG A 258 13.99 39.79 -14.06
C ARG A 258 13.82 39.24 -12.64
N ILE A 259 13.79 40.12 -11.64
CA ILE A 259 13.67 39.72 -10.22
C ILE A 259 12.28 39.13 -9.92
N LEU A 260 11.21 39.70 -10.49
CA LEU A 260 9.84 39.18 -10.29
C LEU A 260 9.65 37.81 -10.94
N TYR A 261 10.21 37.61 -12.14
CA TYR A 261 10.26 36.31 -12.80
C TYR A 261 10.96 35.26 -11.92
N ALA A 262 12.15 35.60 -11.40
CA ALA A 262 12.89 34.71 -10.50
C ALA A 262 12.16 34.42 -9.19
N TYR A 263 11.67 35.46 -8.50
CA TYR A 263 10.93 35.27 -7.25
C TYR A 263 9.66 34.45 -7.45
N ASN A 264 8.98 34.55 -8.59
CA ASN A 264 7.82 33.72 -8.90
C ASN A 264 8.17 32.22 -8.90
N TYR A 265 9.29 31.85 -9.50
CA TYR A 265 9.78 30.46 -9.49
C TYR A 265 10.21 30.01 -8.08
N TYR A 266 11.07 30.75 -7.40
CA TYR A 266 11.58 30.35 -6.08
C TYR A 266 10.48 30.34 -5.02
N ASP A 267 9.54 31.28 -5.03
CA ASP A 267 8.39 31.28 -4.13
C ASP A 267 7.37 30.17 -4.50
N LYS A 268 7.21 29.80 -5.78
CA LYS A 268 6.36 28.64 -6.12
C LYS A 268 6.92 27.32 -5.61
N TRP A 269 8.24 27.10 -5.71
CA TRP A 269 8.84 25.79 -5.44
C TRP A 269 9.56 25.65 -4.10
N TYR A 270 9.92 26.75 -3.44
CA TYR A 270 10.67 26.73 -2.17
C TYR A 270 9.97 27.49 -1.03
N ARG A 271 8.69 27.90 -1.17
CA ARG A 271 7.91 28.48 -0.06
C ARG A 271 7.46 27.39 0.92
N ILE A 272 8.43 26.91 1.69
CA ILE A 272 8.32 25.85 2.71
C ILE A 272 8.67 26.50 4.06
N ASP A 273 7.88 26.24 5.10
CA ASP A 273 8.09 26.82 6.43
C ASP A 273 8.96 25.92 7.33
N TYR A 274 10.06 26.47 7.82
CA TYR A 274 10.92 25.88 8.84
C TYR A 274 10.81 26.66 10.15
N ASN A 275 9.63 26.57 10.78
CA ASN A 275 9.31 27.20 12.07
C ASN A 275 9.49 28.73 12.03
N GLY A 276 8.68 29.41 11.21
CA GLY A 276 8.72 30.86 10.96
C GLY A 276 9.73 31.31 9.90
N VAL A 277 10.55 30.39 9.38
CA VAL A 277 11.59 30.66 8.39
C VAL A 277 11.15 30.07 7.05
N ILE A 278 10.55 30.91 6.21
CA ILE A 278 10.15 30.53 4.85
C ILE A 278 11.41 30.38 3.97
N LEU A 279 11.62 29.20 3.40
CA LEU A 279 12.83 28.89 2.63
C LEU A 279 12.99 29.76 1.37
N SER A 280 11.91 30.13 0.66
CA SER A 280 11.98 31.06 -0.47
C SER A 280 12.48 32.45 -0.06
N ASP A 281 12.00 32.97 1.08
CA ASP A 281 12.48 34.25 1.64
C ASP A 281 13.92 34.14 2.14
N LEU A 282 14.30 33.01 2.78
CA LEU A 282 15.67 32.76 3.24
C LEU A 282 16.64 32.76 2.05
N LEU A 283 16.38 31.94 1.01
CA LEU A 283 17.22 31.87 -0.19
C LEU A 283 17.34 33.24 -0.87
N PHE A 284 16.21 33.91 -1.12
CA PHE A 284 16.20 35.10 -1.97
C PHE A 284 16.69 36.38 -1.27
N PHE A 285 16.41 36.55 0.04
CA PHE A 285 16.77 37.76 0.77
C PHE A 285 17.99 37.61 1.69
N ASN A 286 18.33 36.38 2.09
CA ASN A 286 19.40 36.09 3.04
C ASN A 286 20.24 34.84 2.69
N GLY A 287 20.24 34.39 1.44
CA GLY A 287 20.94 33.17 1.01
C GLY A 287 22.45 33.25 1.22
N ASP A 288 23.01 34.46 1.23
CA ASP A 288 24.39 34.80 1.64
C ASP A 288 24.77 34.27 3.05
N LEU A 289 23.80 33.97 3.92
CA LEU A 289 24.04 33.27 5.19
C LEU A 289 24.43 31.80 5.00
N MET A 290 23.89 31.16 3.97
CA MET A 290 24.08 29.74 3.68
C MET A 290 25.32 29.55 2.81
N ALA A 291 25.48 30.37 1.77
CA ALA A 291 26.66 30.44 0.93
C ALA A 291 26.77 31.84 0.28
N GLU A 292 27.98 32.39 0.21
CA GLU A 292 28.28 33.75 -0.27
C GLU A 292 27.71 34.05 -1.67
N GLY A 293 27.59 33.03 -2.53
CA GLY A 293 27.03 33.16 -3.87
C GLY A 293 25.50 33.25 -3.96
N LEU A 294 24.74 32.98 -2.90
CA LEU A 294 23.27 32.93 -2.96
C LEU A 294 22.63 34.33 -2.74
N THR A 295 22.88 35.26 -3.67
CA THR A 295 22.21 36.59 -3.70
C THR A 295 20.98 36.58 -4.61
N ALA A 296 20.07 37.55 -4.47
CA ALA A 296 18.89 37.64 -5.35
C ALA A 296 19.27 37.80 -6.84
N ALA A 297 20.34 38.53 -7.13
CA ALA A 297 20.85 38.75 -8.48
C ALA A 297 21.39 37.44 -9.09
N GLU A 298 22.25 36.72 -8.36
CA GLU A 298 22.82 35.45 -8.81
C GLU A 298 21.74 34.37 -8.97
N LEU A 299 20.79 34.27 -8.03
CA LEU A 299 19.64 33.36 -8.14
C LEU A 299 18.76 33.65 -9.37
N THR A 300 18.62 34.93 -9.73
CA THR A 300 17.91 35.38 -10.93
C THR A 300 18.67 35.02 -12.21
N ASP A 301 19.97 35.26 -12.25
CA ASP A 301 20.82 34.95 -13.39
C ASP A 301 20.94 33.43 -13.61
N ARG A 302 20.98 32.63 -12.55
CA ARG A 302 20.91 31.15 -12.61
C ARG A 302 19.58 30.64 -13.17
N LEU A 303 18.45 31.24 -12.82
CA LEU A 303 17.15 30.82 -13.39
C LEU A 303 17.05 31.17 -14.88
N LEU A 304 17.49 32.37 -15.26
CA LEU A 304 17.44 32.83 -16.66
C LEU A 304 18.48 32.12 -17.55
N SER A 305 19.55 31.57 -16.98
CA SER A 305 20.56 30.78 -17.71
C SER A 305 20.31 29.27 -17.70
N ALA A 306 19.37 28.78 -16.87
CA ALA A 306 18.90 27.40 -16.93
C ALA A 306 18.27 27.07 -18.31
N SER A 307 18.08 25.78 -18.61
CA SER A 307 17.32 25.35 -19.79
C SER A 307 15.81 25.32 -19.53
N GLN A 308 15.00 25.34 -20.59
CA GLN A 308 13.56 25.09 -20.50
C GLN A 308 13.24 23.84 -19.65
N ALA A 309 13.90 22.72 -19.91
CA ALA A 309 13.68 21.45 -19.19
C ALA A 309 14.00 21.50 -17.68
N GLN A 310 14.79 22.48 -17.23
CA GLN A 310 15.01 22.75 -15.80
C GLN A 310 13.94 23.71 -15.24
N ARG A 311 13.53 24.71 -16.01
CA ARG A 311 12.48 25.67 -15.63
C ARG A 311 11.07 25.10 -15.65
N GLU A 312 10.80 24.06 -16.44
CA GLU A 312 9.51 23.39 -16.47
C GLU A 312 9.10 22.84 -15.09
N THR A 313 7.78 22.70 -14.88
CA THR A 313 7.23 22.31 -13.57
C THR A 313 7.59 20.89 -13.16
N THR A 314 7.91 20.05 -14.15
CA THR A 314 8.48 18.70 -14.02
C THR A 314 9.99 18.70 -13.77
N GLY A 315 10.68 19.81 -14.06
CA GLY A 315 12.13 19.98 -14.01
C GLY A 315 12.70 20.39 -12.64
N THR A 316 11.87 20.54 -11.61
CA THR A 316 12.24 21.15 -10.31
C THR A 316 13.46 20.50 -9.63
N VAL A 317 13.60 19.17 -9.69
CA VAL A 317 14.78 18.45 -9.16
C VAL A 317 16.03 18.71 -10.02
N ALA A 318 15.87 18.74 -11.35
CA ALA A 318 16.97 19.03 -12.28
C ALA A 318 17.46 20.49 -12.12
N PHE A 319 16.54 21.42 -11.87
CA PHE A 319 16.88 22.80 -11.52
C PHE A 319 17.65 22.88 -10.20
N TYR A 320 17.16 22.25 -9.13
CA TYR A 320 17.87 22.23 -7.85
C TYR A 320 19.32 21.72 -8.01
N ASN A 321 19.47 20.59 -8.71
CA ASN A 321 20.76 19.96 -8.96
C ASN A 321 21.72 20.84 -9.78
N HIS A 322 21.20 21.72 -10.61
CA HIS A 322 21.99 22.67 -11.41
C HIS A 322 22.30 23.97 -10.66
N ALA A 323 21.30 24.57 -10.02
CA ALA A 323 21.33 25.95 -9.55
C ALA A 323 21.60 26.12 -8.05
N LEU A 324 21.39 25.09 -7.21
CA LEU A 324 21.47 25.20 -5.74
C LEU A 324 22.33 24.13 -5.06
N LYS A 325 22.49 22.95 -5.67
CA LYS A 325 23.22 21.81 -5.08
C LYS A 325 24.68 22.11 -4.70
N ASN A 326 25.38 22.92 -5.50
CA ASN A 326 26.79 23.25 -5.26
C ASN A 326 26.98 24.13 -4.01
N ASP A 327 26.04 25.04 -3.74
CA ASP A 327 26.08 25.95 -2.59
C ASP A 327 25.52 25.30 -1.31
N THR A 328 24.52 24.43 -1.46
CA THR A 328 23.89 23.68 -0.34
C THR A 328 24.70 22.44 0.08
N GLY A 329 25.54 21.90 -0.83
CA GLY A 329 26.38 20.71 -0.59
C GLY A 329 25.61 19.39 -0.44
N LYS A 330 24.30 19.36 -0.72
CA LYS A 330 23.40 18.21 -0.45
C LYS A 330 22.43 17.97 -1.60
N GLU A 331 22.04 16.71 -1.83
CA GLU A 331 20.90 16.37 -2.70
C GLU A 331 19.60 16.96 -2.15
N LEU A 332 18.59 17.21 -3.00
CA LEU A 332 17.35 17.90 -2.63
C LEU A 332 16.69 17.34 -1.34
N MET A 333 16.50 16.02 -1.27
CA MET A 333 15.87 15.39 -0.10
C MET A 333 16.73 15.51 1.16
N ALA A 334 18.06 15.42 1.02
CA ALA A 334 18.96 15.60 2.15
C ALA A 334 18.98 17.05 2.62
N PHE A 335 18.89 18.02 1.71
CA PHE A 335 18.83 19.45 2.03
C PHE A 335 17.53 19.84 2.75
N LEU A 336 16.37 19.50 2.19
CA LEU A 336 15.07 19.80 2.81
C LEU A 336 14.92 19.10 4.16
N GLY A 337 15.31 17.81 4.24
CA GLY A 337 15.27 17.05 5.48
C GLY A 337 16.20 17.64 6.54
N ASP A 338 17.40 18.07 6.16
CA ASP A 338 18.35 18.69 7.08
C ASP A 338 17.86 20.03 7.63
N LEU A 339 17.19 20.87 6.84
CA LEU A 339 16.58 22.12 7.31
C LEU A 339 15.51 21.87 8.40
N SER A 340 14.79 20.75 8.35
CA SER A 340 13.86 20.39 9.44
C SER A 340 14.57 20.18 10.78
N LEU A 341 15.80 19.66 10.74
CA LEU A 341 16.63 19.40 11.92
C LEU A 341 17.37 20.66 12.38
N THR A 342 18.06 21.32 11.44
CA THR A 342 19.00 22.42 11.71
C THR A 342 18.30 23.76 11.85
N VAL A 343 17.23 24.04 11.10
CA VAL A 343 16.51 25.33 11.11
C VAL A 343 15.19 25.26 11.89
N ALA A 344 14.39 24.20 11.71
CA ALA A 344 13.11 24.08 12.43
C ALA A 344 13.27 23.45 13.83
N GLY A 345 14.25 22.58 14.04
CA GLY A 345 14.63 22.01 15.34
C GLY A 345 14.07 20.60 15.63
N TYR A 346 13.49 19.92 14.65
CA TYR A 346 12.92 18.56 14.80
C TYR A 346 14.02 17.50 14.96
N ASP A 347 13.72 16.35 15.57
CA ASP A 347 14.65 15.20 15.65
C ASP A 347 14.58 14.31 14.40
N ASN A 348 13.46 14.36 13.68
CA ASN A 348 13.19 13.52 12.52
C ASN A 348 12.38 14.31 11.47
N PRO A 349 12.76 14.33 10.18
CA PRO A 349 11.98 15.03 9.16
C PRO A 349 10.57 14.47 8.94
N ASN A 350 10.31 13.22 9.32
CA ASN A 350 8.96 12.64 9.30
C ASN A 350 8.03 13.37 10.29
N ASP A 351 8.53 13.72 11.48
CA ASP A 351 7.74 14.46 12.49
C ASP A 351 7.50 15.90 12.03
N TRP A 352 8.51 16.54 11.43
CA TRP A 352 8.35 17.86 10.81
C TRP A 352 7.29 17.87 9.71
N PHE A 353 7.34 16.92 8.77
CA PHE A 353 6.35 16.85 7.70
C PHE A 353 4.95 16.63 8.27
N ALA A 354 4.79 15.70 9.22
CA ALA A 354 3.48 15.38 9.81
C ALA A 354 2.87 16.56 10.58
N ASP A 355 3.67 17.30 11.35
CA ASP A 355 3.21 18.46 12.12
C ASP A 355 2.88 19.69 11.26
N ASN A 356 3.41 19.76 10.03
CA ASN A 356 3.30 20.93 9.14
C ASN A 356 2.48 20.65 7.85
N PHE A 357 1.72 19.55 7.81
CA PHE A 357 0.85 19.22 6.67
C PHE A 357 -0.61 19.61 6.93
N ASP A 358 -1.15 20.57 6.16
CA ASP A 358 -2.52 21.08 6.37
C ASP A 358 -3.62 20.09 5.92
N GLY A 359 -3.28 19.05 5.15
CA GLY A 359 -4.20 18.04 4.63
C GLY A 359 -4.48 16.90 5.62
N ILE A 360 -5.00 15.77 5.13
CA ILE A 360 -5.05 14.53 5.92
C ILE A 360 -3.84 13.67 5.55
N LEU A 361 -2.82 13.67 6.42
CA LEU A 361 -1.80 12.62 6.43
C LEU A 361 -2.27 11.44 7.28
N PHE A 362 -2.00 10.23 6.79
CA PHE A 362 -2.10 8.99 7.55
C PHE A 362 -0.88 8.08 7.29
N GLU A 363 -0.11 7.78 8.34
CA GLU A 363 1.05 6.89 8.26
C GLU A 363 0.65 5.48 8.74
N GLN A 364 0.44 4.53 7.83
CA GLN A 364 0.08 3.15 8.19
C GLN A 364 1.33 2.28 8.34
N LYS A 365 1.58 1.81 9.55
CA LYS A 365 2.62 0.83 9.84
C LYS A 365 2.22 -0.58 9.37
N GLY A 366 3.20 -1.40 8.97
CA GLY A 366 2.99 -2.83 8.74
C GLY A 366 2.63 -3.60 10.03
N TYR A 367 1.75 -4.58 9.91
CA TYR A 367 1.32 -5.44 11.01
C TYR A 367 2.50 -6.17 11.68
N GLU A 368 2.62 -6.02 13.01
CA GLU A 368 3.63 -6.68 13.85
C GLU A 368 5.06 -6.70 13.29
N THR A 369 5.48 -5.62 12.61
CA THR A 369 6.86 -5.48 12.11
C THR A 369 7.37 -4.05 12.27
N ASP A 370 8.59 -3.92 12.79
CA ASP A 370 9.34 -2.66 12.85
C ASP A 370 10.30 -2.50 11.67
N ARG A 371 10.41 -3.50 10.78
CA ARG A 371 11.41 -3.52 9.69
C ARG A 371 11.00 -2.72 8.45
N LEU A 372 9.71 -2.45 8.27
CA LEU A 372 9.17 -1.80 7.08
C LEU A 372 9.16 -0.27 7.25
N ARG A 373 9.73 0.46 6.29
CA ARG A 373 9.59 1.93 6.20
C ARG A 373 8.16 2.26 5.77
N TYR A 374 7.52 3.18 6.47
CA TYR A 374 6.13 3.59 6.21
C TYR A 374 5.87 5.09 6.45
N ARG A 375 6.81 5.79 7.09
CA ARG A 375 6.66 7.20 7.43
C ARG A 375 6.89 8.10 6.22
N ILE A 376 6.19 9.23 6.16
CA ILE A 376 6.00 10.01 4.93
C ILE A 376 7.31 10.51 4.32
N TRP A 377 8.27 10.97 5.12
CA TRP A 377 9.55 11.44 4.62
C TRP A 377 10.45 10.29 4.15
N ASP A 378 10.41 9.15 4.83
CA ASP A 378 11.16 7.95 4.44
C ASP A 378 10.65 7.39 3.10
N ILE A 379 9.33 7.43 2.90
CA ILE A 379 8.63 7.04 1.68
C ILE A 379 8.91 8.03 0.54
N LEU A 380 8.76 9.34 0.75
CA LEU A 380 9.11 10.37 -0.24
C LEU A 380 10.60 10.32 -0.63
N SER A 381 11.49 10.03 0.32
CA SER A 381 12.93 9.86 0.07
C SER A 381 13.25 8.57 -0.69
N GLY A 382 12.41 7.54 -0.54
CA GLY A 382 12.52 6.24 -1.21
C GLY A 382 11.93 6.18 -2.62
N LEU A 383 11.27 7.25 -3.09
CA LEU A 383 10.85 7.38 -4.48
C LEU A 383 12.04 7.30 -5.45
N ALA A 384 11.82 6.76 -6.64
CA ALA A 384 12.79 6.83 -7.74
C ALA A 384 13.10 8.30 -8.10
N GLU A 385 14.33 8.59 -8.54
CA GLU A 385 14.80 9.97 -8.78
C GLU A 385 13.90 10.77 -9.73
N ASN A 386 13.38 10.14 -10.79
CA ASN A 386 12.45 10.75 -11.74
C ASN A 386 11.04 11.02 -11.16
N ARG A 387 10.72 10.47 -9.98
CA ARG A 387 9.46 10.67 -9.25
C ARG A 387 9.59 11.62 -8.05
N LYS A 388 10.80 11.93 -7.59
CA LYS A 388 11.06 12.96 -6.56
C LYS A 388 10.62 14.37 -6.97
N THR A 389 10.33 14.56 -8.26
CA THR A 389 9.66 15.73 -8.83
C THR A 389 8.31 16.06 -8.18
N LEU A 390 7.65 15.09 -7.51
CA LEU A 390 6.43 15.28 -6.72
C LEU A 390 6.64 16.02 -5.40
N VAL A 391 7.85 15.99 -4.81
CA VAL A 391 8.08 16.42 -3.42
C VAL A 391 7.86 17.92 -3.25
N LEU A 392 8.43 18.76 -4.12
CA LEU A 392 8.24 20.21 -4.05
C LEU A 392 6.79 20.63 -4.36
N PRO A 393 6.11 20.08 -5.40
CA PRO A 393 4.67 20.24 -5.58
C PRO A 393 3.82 19.91 -4.34
N ILE A 394 4.07 18.78 -3.67
CA ILE A 394 3.35 18.41 -2.44
C ILE A 394 3.63 19.42 -1.32
N LEU A 395 4.89 19.81 -1.11
CA LEU A 395 5.29 20.74 -0.04
C LEU A 395 4.82 22.18 -0.25
N THR A 396 4.51 22.61 -1.48
CA THR A 396 4.13 24.02 -1.78
C THR A 396 2.77 24.20 -2.47
N ALA A 397 1.97 23.13 -2.61
CA ALA A 397 0.57 23.22 -2.97
C ALA A 397 -0.28 23.72 -1.78
N PRO A 398 -1.49 24.27 -2.01
CA PRO A 398 -2.49 24.40 -0.96
C PRO A 398 -2.95 22.99 -0.50
N GLN A 399 -2.50 22.57 0.68
CA GLN A 399 -2.64 21.18 1.16
C GLN A 399 -3.98 20.87 1.84
N GLU A 400 -4.81 21.88 2.18
CA GLU A 400 -6.05 21.71 2.97
C GLU A 400 -6.99 20.61 2.44
N ASP A 401 -7.14 20.54 1.10
CA ASP A 401 -7.98 19.57 0.38
C ASP A 401 -7.23 18.27 0.01
N MET A 402 -5.94 18.14 0.32
CA MET A 402 -5.12 16.98 -0.02
C MET A 402 -5.23 15.89 1.04
N TYR A 403 -5.21 14.63 0.61
CA TYR A 403 -4.86 13.53 1.50
C TYR A 403 -3.61 12.80 1.00
N LEU A 404 -2.82 12.30 1.94
CA LEU A 404 -1.63 11.47 1.74
C LEU A 404 -1.74 10.25 2.64
N VAL A 405 -1.45 9.08 2.10
CA VAL A 405 -1.33 7.83 2.87
C VAL A 405 0.05 7.24 2.60
N SER A 406 0.89 7.16 3.63
CA SER A 406 2.25 6.60 3.53
C SER A 406 2.30 5.24 4.23
N MET A 407 2.80 4.24 3.52
CA MET A 407 2.63 2.83 3.85
C MET A 407 3.85 2.03 3.33
N PRO A 408 4.09 0.78 3.78
CA PRO A 408 5.18 -0.03 3.24
C PRO A 408 5.17 -0.09 1.71
N SER A 409 6.30 0.30 1.09
CA SER A 409 6.51 0.37 -0.37
C SER A 409 5.51 1.22 -1.18
N GLN A 410 4.66 2.03 -0.55
CA GLN A 410 3.54 2.71 -1.22
C GLN A 410 3.36 4.16 -0.73
N LEU A 411 3.11 5.06 -1.69
CA LEU A 411 2.59 6.41 -1.45
C LEU A 411 1.26 6.57 -2.18
N MET A 412 0.18 6.83 -1.45
CA MET A 412 -1.11 7.17 -2.04
C MET A 412 -1.40 8.67 -1.85
N LEU A 413 -1.90 9.33 -2.90
CA LEU A 413 -2.30 10.73 -2.85
C LEU A 413 -3.56 11.01 -3.66
N GLY A 414 -4.34 12.01 -3.25
CA GLY A 414 -5.53 12.45 -3.97
C GLY A 414 -6.16 13.73 -3.43
N SER A 415 -7.16 14.23 -4.17
CA SER A 415 -7.99 15.36 -3.75
C SER A 415 -9.21 14.88 -2.98
N MET A 416 -9.40 15.38 -1.76
CA MET A 416 -10.62 15.15 -0.99
C MET A 416 -11.86 15.76 -1.67
N ASN A 417 -11.70 16.75 -2.57
CA ASN A 417 -12.82 17.30 -3.37
C ASN A 417 -13.49 16.24 -4.27
N ARG A 418 -12.83 15.10 -4.54
CA ARG A 418 -13.44 13.96 -5.24
C ARG A 418 -14.58 13.30 -4.45
N TYR A 419 -14.64 13.49 -3.13
CA TYR A 419 -15.50 12.72 -2.22
C TYR A 419 -16.67 13.54 -1.68
N GLN A 420 -17.91 13.08 -1.91
CA GLN A 420 -19.11 13.71 -1.35
C GLN A 420 -19.08 13.76 0.20
N THR A 421 -18.42 12.78 0.83
CA THR A 421 -18.12 12.71 2.27
C THR A 421 -17.36 13.93 2.79
N TYR A 422 -16.44 14.46 1.98
CA TYR A 422 -15.65 15.65 2.28
C TYR A 422 -16.39 16.96 1.99
N LEU A 423 -17.18 16.98 0.91
CA LEU A 423 -17.93 18.16 0.49
C LEU A 423 -19.13 18.48 1.40
N ASN A 424 -19.61 17.51 2.20
CA ASN A 424 -20.57 17.77 3.27
C ASN A 424 -19.92 18.48 4.46
N LYS A 425 -19.75 19.81 4.37
CA LYS A 425 -19.12 20.67 5.39
C LYS A 425 -20.00 20.86 6.65
N ASP A 426 -20.19 19.79 7.41
CA ASP A 426 -20.93 19.76 8.67
C ASP A 426 -20.03 19.81 9.92
N GLY A 427 -18.72 19.98 9.74
CA GLY A 427 -17.70 20.00 10.80
C GLY A 427 -17.12 18.62 11.12
N ASN A 428 -17.66 17.54 10.54
CA ASN A 428 -17.18 16.17 10.72
C ASN A 428 -16.57 15.57 9.44
N GLU A 429 -16.48 16.34 8.35
CA GLU A 429 -16.01 15.85 7.05
C GLU A 429 -14.60 15.26 7.07
N ARG A 430 -13.66 15.91 7.78
CA ARG A 430 -12.28 15.42 7.90
C ARG A 430 -12.19 14.15 8.76
N ALA A 431 -13.06 14.02 9.76
CA ALA A 431 -13.14 12.79 10.58
C ALA A 431 -13.66 11.62 9.74
N ARG A 432 -14.74 11.81 8.95
CA ARG A 432 -15.24 10.77 8.04
C ARG A 432 -14.24 10.39 6.95
N MET A 433 -13.55 11.37 6.37
CA MET A 433 -12.47 11.08 5.41
C MET A 433 -11.33 10.30 6.06
N ARG A 434 -10.94 10.65 7.29
CA ARG A 434 -9.93 9.90 8.05
C ARG A 434 -10.37 8.44 8.30
N THR A 435 -11.63 8.18 8.65
CA THR A 435 -12.14 6.80 8.80
C THR A 435 -12.05 6.00 7.49
N LEU A 436 -12.44 6.59 6.35
CA LEU A 436 -12.31 5.93 5.04
C LEU A 436 -10.85 5.62 4.67
N ILE A 437 -9.92 6.51 5.04
CA ILE A 437 -8.48 6.32 4.85
C ILE A 437 -7.96 5.21 5.78
N GLU A 438 -8.37 5.21 7.05
CA GLU A 438 -7.96 4.23 8.08
C GLU A 438 -8.40 2.80 7.71
N GLU A 439 -9.65 2.62 7.25
CA GLU A 439 -10.17 1.31 6.82
C GLU A 439 -9.39 0.75 5.61
N TYR A 440 -9.13 1.61 4.62
CA TYR A 440 -8.43 1.24 3.39
C TYR A 440 -6.94 0.95 3.65
N ALA A 441 -6.27 1.82 4.41
CA ALA A 441 -4.86 1.68 4.76
C ALA A 441 -4.62 0.50 5.69
N GLY A 442 -5.49 0.24 6.67
CA GLY A 442 -5.37 -0.90 7.59
C GLY A 442 -5.24 -2.25 6.88
N SER A 443 -5.96 -2.42 5.77
CA SER A 443 -5.86 -3.60 4.90
C SER A 443 -4.47 -3.76 4.26
N MET A 444 -3.79 -2.65 3.93
CA MET A 444 -2.41 -2.65 3.40
C MET A 444 -1.37 -2.89 4.49
N GLY A 445 -1.61 -2.35 5.70
CA GLY A 445 -0.79 -2.64 6.87
C GLY A 445 -0.74 -4.13 7.17
N LEU A 446 -1.88 -4.82 7.04
CA LEU A 446 -1.96 -6.28 7.10
C LEU A 446 -1.26 -6.95 5.91
N PHE A 447 -1.62 -6.59 4.67
CA PHE A 447 -1.09 -7.19 3.44
C PHE A 447 0.46 -7.23 3.41
N TYR A 448 1.11 -6.09 3.65
CA TYR A 448 2.58 -6.01 3.67
C TYR A 448 3.18 -6.55 4.98
N GLY A 449 2.54 -6.32 6.13
CA GLY A 449 3.05 -6.79 7.42
C GLY A 449 3.09 -8.32 7.54
N ILE A 450 2.08 -9.00 7.00
CA ILE A 450 1.98 -10.46 7.00
C ILE A 450 2.89 -11.08 5.94
N SER A 451 2.83 -10.63 4.68
CA SER A 451 3.70 -11.18 3.63
C SER A 451 5.19 -10.98 3.92
N ALA A 452 5.56 -9.89 4.60
CA ALA A 452 6.94 -9.63 5.00
C ALA A 452 7.48 -10.56 6.11
N ARG A 453 6.66 -11.48 6.62
CA ARG A 453 7.04 -12.50 7.63
C ARG A 453 7.25 -13.89 7.02
N TRP A 454 7.05 -14.05 5.71
CA TRP A 454 7.28 -15.32 5.00
C TRP A 454 8.71 -15.50 4.49
N ARG A 455 9.50 -14.42 4.40
CA ARG A 455 10.91 -14.44 4.02
C ARG A 455 11.73 -13.51 4.91
N GLN A 456 13.03 -13.78 5.02
CA GLN A 456 13.93 -12.93 5.81
C GLN A 456 14.31 -11.61 5.11
N ASP A 457 14.28 -11.55 3.79
CA ASP A 457 14.69 -10.41 2.94
C ASP A 457 13.52 -9.52 2.48
N SER A 458 12.27 -9.90 2.77
CA SER A 458 11.07 -9.15 2.36
C SER A 458 11.10 -7.68 2.79
N ALA A 459 11.69 -7.38 3.96
CA ALA A 459 11.77 -6.00 4.44
C ALA A 459 12.79 -5.19 3.63
N GLU A 460 13.93 -5.76 3.29
CA GLU A 460 14.96 -5.16 2.45
C GLU A 460 14.41 -4.86 1.05
N ILE A 461 13.64 -5.79 0.49
CA ILE A 461 12.98 -5.66 -0.83
C ILE A 461 11.87 -4.61 -0.80
N LEU A 462 10.92 -4.68 0.14
CA LEU A 462 9.87 -3.65 0.27
C LEU A 462 10.44 -2.27 0.59
N ASN A 463 11.58 -2.20 1.26
CA ASN A 463 12.29 -0.95 1.51
C ASN A 463 13.14 -0.49 0.32
N SER A 464 13.36 -1.28 -0.73
CA SER A 464 14.20 -0.89 -1.88
C SER A 464 13.47 -0.02 -2.90
N PHE A 465 12.15 0.13 -2.79
CA PHE A 465 11.32 0.89 -3.72
C PHE A 465 10.10 1.52 -3.04
N VAL A 466 9.47 2.45 -3.76
CA VAL A 466 8.15 3.01 -3.44
C VAL A 466 7.37 3.15 -4.73
N ASP A 467 6.21 2.53 -4.80
CA ASP A 467 5.22 2.73 -5.87
C ASP A 467 4.23 3.84 -5.48
N ILE A 468 3.64 4.52 -6.46
CA ILE A 468 2.74 5.66 -6.23
C ILE A 468 1.32 5.33 -6.70
N GLN A 469 0.31 5.65 -5.87
CA GLN A 469 -1.10 5.53 -6.23
C GLN A 469 -1.74 6.91 -6.37
N PHE A 470 -2.07 7.27 -7.60
CA PHE A 470 -2.77 8.51 -7.92
C PHE A 470 -4.27 8.25 -7.94
N ASP A 471 -4.99 8.85 -6.99
CA ASP A 471 -6.45 8.85 -6.99
C ASP A 471 -7.00 9.53 -8.25
N THR A 472 -8.24 9.20 -8.58
CA THR A 472 -8.87 9.59 -9.84
C THR A 472 -9.01 11.10 -10.02
N ARG A 473 -8.80 11.53 -11.27
CA ARG A 473 -9.08 12.88 -11.77
C ARG A 473 -10.46 13.01 -12.43
N ILE A 474 -11.29 11.97 -12.43
CA ILE A 474 -12.62 11.96 -13.07
C ILE A 474 -13.76 11.69 -12.09
N HIS A 475 -14.99 11.99 -12.52
CA HIS A 475 -16.22 11.90 -11.71
C HIS A 475 -16.20 12.76 -10.43
N PHE A 476 -15.55 13.93 -10.46
CA PHE A 476 -15.66 14.93 -9.40
C PHE A 476 -17.11 15.42 -9.27
N PRO A 477 -17.65 15.58 -8.06
CA PRO A 477 -18.81 16.46 -7.83
C PRO A 477 -18.43 17.92 -8.10
N ALA A 478 -19.42 18.79 -8.33
CA ALA A 478 -19.16 20.23 -8.35
C ALA A 478 -18.86 20.76 -6.95
N SER A 479 -17.82 21.59 -6.81
CA SER A 479 -17.55 22.37 -5.60
C SER A 479 -17.15 23.81 -5.96
N ASP A 480 -16.82 24.63 -4.95
CA ASP A 480 -16.20 25.94 -5.13
C ASP A 480 -14.73 25.84 -5.60
N LYS A 481 -14.12 24.65 -5.49
CA LYS A 481 -12.73 24.36 -5.87
C LYS A 481 -12.62 23.63 -7.21
N ALA A 482 -13.59 22.78 -7.55
CA ALA A 482 -13.51 21.89 -8.71
C ALA A 482 -14.80 21.90 -9.56
N ALA A 483 -14.63 21.86 -10.89
CA ALA A 483 -15.73 21.61 -11.81
C ALA A 483 -16.21 20.16 -11.70
N ALA A 484 -17.49 19.90 -11.97
CA ALA A 484 -18.00 18.53 -12.01
C ALA A 484 -17.43 17.73 -13.21
N GLY A 485 -17.21 16.43 -13.00
CA GLY A 485 -16.76 15.50 -14.04
C GLY A 485 -15.25 15.31 -14.07
N GLU A 486 -14.66 15.44 -15.26
CA GLU A 486 -13.22 15.29 -15.50
C GLU A 486 -12.45 16.57 -15.17
N GLN A 487 -11.39 16.45 -14.36
CA GLN A 487 -10.37 17.48 -14.25
C GLN A 487 -9.36 17.34 -15.40
N LYS A 488 -9.11 18.45 -16.09
CA LYS A 488 -8.27 18.52 -17.29
C LYS A 488 -7.06 19.43 -17.10
N LYS A 489 -5.94 19.02 -17.72
CA LYS A 489 -4.71 19.81 -17.82
C LYS A 489 -5.01 21.16 -18.45
N GLY A 490 -4.48 22.24 -17.88
CA GLY A 490 -4.69 23.61 -18.37
C GLY A 490 -6.00 24.26 -17.95
N GLU A 491 -7.00 23.49 -17.50
CA GLU A 491 -8.35 23.98 -17.18
C GLU A 491 -8.72 23.85 -15.70
N THR A 492 -8.22 22.81 -15.00
CA THR A 492 -8.67 22.52 -13.63
C THR A 492 -8.28 23.62 -12.62
N THR A 493 -9.19 23.83 -11.67
CA THR A 493 -9.05 24.73 -10.51
C THR A 493 -8.86 23.97 -9.19
N ASP A 494 -9.00 22.63 -9.17
CA ASP A 494 -8.80 21.85 -7.95
C ASP A 494 -7.35 22.01 -7.47
N PRO A 495 -7.11 22.35 -6.20
CA PRO A 495 -5.76 22.69 -5.74
C PRO A 495 -4.78 21.51 -5.84
N VAL A 496 -5.23 20.26 -5.69
CA VAL A 496 -4.35 19.08 -5.72
C VAL A 496 -4.07 18.67 -7.17
N ILE A 497 -5.10 18.59 -8.02
CA ILE A 497 -4.90 18.24 -9.43
C ILE A 497 -4.12 19.35 -10.16
N LYS A 498 -4.37 20.63 -9.85
CA LYS A 498 -3.62 21.77 -10.40
C LYS A 498 -2.19 21.85 -9.89
N TRP A 499 -1.95 21.81 -8.58
CA TRP A 499 -0.63 22.14 -8.03
C TRP A 499 0.27 20.93 -7.76
N VAL A 500 -0.26 19.71 -7.82
CA VAL A 500 0.53 18.46 -7.73
C VAL A 500 0.51 17.69 -9.05
N TYR A 501 -0.66 17.26 -9.53
CA TYR A 501 -0.73 16.36 -10.69
C TYR A 501 -0.30 17.08 -11.99
N GLU A 502 -0.79 18.31 -12.22
CA GLU A 502 -0.39 19.10 -13.39
C GLU A 502 1.09 19.48 -13.32
N ALA A 503 1.55 19.88 -12.15
CA ALA A 503 2.93 20.30 -11.90
C ALA A 503 3.93 19.17 -12.17
N ALA A 504 3.70 17.98 -11.61
CA ALA A 504 4.56 16.81 -11.78
C ALA A 504 4.34 16.07 -13.11
N GLY A 505 3.38 16.50 -13.93
CA GLY A 505 3.06 15.87 -15.22
C GLY A 505 2.37 14.51 -15.10
N THR A 506 1.86 14.15 -13.93
CA THR A 506 1.26 12.85 -13.63
C THR A 506 -0.21 12.82 -14.04
N TRP A 507 -0.43 12.75 -15.36
CA TRP A 507 -1.75 12.68 -15.97
C TRP A 507 -2.07 11.28 -16.45
N SER A 508 -3.09 10.68 -15.85
CA SER A 508 -3.58 9.38 -16.25
C SER A 508 -4.29 9.41 -17.62
N GLY A 509 -3.88 8.51 -18.51
CA GLY A 509 -4.55 8.26 -19.79
C GLY A 509 -5.92 7.60 -19.60
N ILE A 510 -6.93 8.01 -20.37
CA ILE A 510 -8.25 7.38 -20.38
C ILE A 510 -8.23 6.23 -21.38
N ASN A 511 -7.93 5.02 -20.90
CA ASN A 511 -7.82 3.79 -21.69
C ASN A 511 -9.06 2.88 -21.62
N GLY A 512 -10.08 3.25 -20.84
CA GLY A 512 -11.29 2.46 -20.62
C GLY A 512 -11.23 1.49 -19.44
N SER A 513 -10.06 1.27 -18.84
CA SER A 513 -9.90 0.45 -17.63
C SER A 513 -10.39 1.17 -16.38
N ALA A 514 -10.76 0.41 -15.34
CA ALA A 514 -11.20 0.94 -14.05
C ALA A 514 -10.05 1.56 -13.24
N ALA A 515 -8.88 0.93 -13.30
CA ALA A 515 -7.57 1.41 -12.90
C ALA A 515 -6.53 0.80 -13.86
N TYR A 516 -5.26 1.17 -13.74
CA TYR A 516 -4.16 0.43 -14.35
C TYR A 516 -2.83 0.65 -13.61
N ALA A 517 -1.99 -0.37 -13.64
CA ALA A 517 -0.64 -0.40 -13.12
C ALA A 517 0.42 -0.17 -14.22
N THR A 518 1.59 0.40 -13.87
CA THR A 518 2.66 0.76 -14.84
C THR A 518 4.03 0.12 -14.56
N GLY A 519 4.12 -0.77 -13.57
CA GLY A 519 5.35 -1.30 -12.98
C GLY A 519 5.89 -0.47 -11.79
N ALA A 520 5.39 0.76 -11.59
CA ALA A 520 5.80 1.64 -10.49
C ALA A 520 4.70 2.62 -10.03
N GLU A 521 3.59 2.74 -10.76
CA GLU A 521 2.45 3.58 -10.40
C GLU A 521 1.15 2.79 -10.54
N VAL A 522 0.11 3.20 -9.83
CA VAL A 522 -1.28 2.80 -10.05
C VAL A 522 -2.09 4.08 -10.29
N HIS A 523 -2.82 4.12 -11.40
CA HIS A 523 -3.68 5.24 -11.77
C HIS A 523 -5.14 4.83 -11.65
N TRP A 524 -5.83 5.37 -10.66
CA TRP A 524 -7.26 5.12 -10.44
C TRP A 524 -8.08 5.93 -11.44
N MET A 525 -8.94 5.26 -12.23
CA MET A 525 -9.68 5.90 -13.32
C MET A 525 -11.17 5.99 -13.00
N GLN A 526 -11.92 4.91 -13.19
CA GLN A 526 -13.38 4.93 -13.12
C GLN A 526 -13.92 5.17 -11.71
N TYR A 527 -13.17 4.75 -10.70
CA TYR A 527 -13.58 4.79 -9.30
C TYR A 527 -12.65 5.68 -8.48
N ALA A 528 -13.20 6.26 -7.40
CA ALA A 528 -12.38 6.90 -6.38
C ALA A 528 -11.68 5.82 -5.57
N ALA A 529 -10.39 5.98 -5.29
CA ALA A 529 -9.58 4.91 -4.73
C ALA A 529 -10.00 4.51 -3.31
N LEU A 530 -10.38 5.49 -2.47
CA LEU A 530 -10.88 5.24 -1.12
C LEU A 530 -12.33 4.75 -1.16
N GLY A 531 -12.63 3.70 -0.37
CA GLY A 531 -13.95 3.08 -0.29
C GLY A 531 -14.24 2.03 -1.38
N LEU A 532 -13.25 1.66 -2.19
CA LEU A 532 -13.29 0.47 -3.02
C LEU A 532 -13.04 -0.81 -2.21
N ASP A 533 -13.49 -1.94 -2.76
CA ASP A 533 -13.06 -3.25 -2.27
C ASP A 533 -11.53 -3.40 -2.45
N PHE A 534 -10.86 -3.91 -1.43
CA PHE A 534 -9.41 -4.16 -1.40
C PHE A 534 -8.94 -5.12 -2.51
N TYR A 535 -9.85 -5.89 -3.09
CA TYR A 535 -9.66 -6.61 -4.36
C TYR A 535 -9.00 -5.73 -5.43
N PHE A 536 -9.54 -4.55 -5.75
CA PHE A 536 -9.00 -3.71 -6.82
C PHE A 536 -7.59 -3.21 -6.52
N PHE A 537 -7.32 -2.83 -5.26
CA PHE A 537 -6.00 -2.39 -4.84
C PHE A 537 -4.97 -3.50 -5.02
N SER A 538 -5.29 -4.69 -4.52
CA SER A 538 -4.37 -5.82 -4.51
C SER A 538 -4.17 -6.41 -5.91
N HIS A 539 -5.14 -6.26 -6.82
CA HIS A 539 -5.01 -6.57 -8.24
C HIS A 539 -3.96 -5.68 -8.94
N GLU A 540 -4.13 -4.36 -8.92
CA GLU A 540 -3.17 -3.43 -9.55
C GLU A 540 -1.79 -3.47 -8.87
N THR A 541 -1.76 -3.70 -7.55
CA THR A 541 -0.52 -3.89 -6.80
C THR A 541 0.19 -5.18 -7.19
N ALA A 542 -0.52 -6.28 -7.46
CA ALA A 542 0.08 -7.52 -7.97
C ALA A 542 0.78 -7.28 -9.31
N HIS A 543 0.16 -6.53 -10.24
CA HIS A 543 0.78 -6.19 -11.53
C HIS A 543 2.10 -5.41 -11.41
N ASN A 544 2.25 -4.57 -10.39
CA ASN A 544 3.50 -3.83 -10.09
C ASN A 544 4.53 -4.66 -9.32
N GLN A 545 4.08 -5.60 -8.47
CA GLN A 545 4.91 -6.15 -7.38
C GLN A 545 5.09 -7.67 -7.39
N ASP A 546 4.45 -8.41 -8.29
CA ASP A 546 4.57 -9.87 -8.36
C ASP A 546 6.03 -10.33 -8.54
N GLY A 547 6.67 -10.00 -9.66
CA GLY A 547 8.07 -10.34 -9.94
C GLY A 547 9.08 -9.63 -9.03
N LYS A 548 8.73 -8.43 -8.58
CA LYS A 548 9.61 -7.50 -7.85
C LYS A 548 9.67 -7.79 -6.35
N TYR A 549 8.56 -8.20 -5.74
CA TYR A 549 8.44 -8.46 -4.31
C TYR A 549 7.99 -9.90 -4.02
N PHE A 550 6.83 -10.33 -4.54
CA PHE A 550 6.30 -11.67 -4.21
C PHE A 550 7.21 -12.80 -4.71
N TYR A 551 7.95 -12.58 -5.81
CA TYR A 551 8.98 -13.48 -6.33
C TYR A 551 10.41 -12.97 -6.09
N ALA A 552 10.59 -12.08 -5.11
CA ALA A 552 11.89 -11.56 -4.63
C ALA A 552 12.86 -10.97 -5.68
N GLY A 553 12.35 -10.51 -6.83
CA GLY A 553 13.14 -9.96 -7.93
C GLY A 553 13.41 -10.94 -9.08
N GLU A 554 13.04 -12.23 -8.93
CA GLU A 554 13.24 -13.27 -9.96
C GLU A 554 12.31 -13.10 -11.18
N GLY A 555 11.31 -12.22 -11.11
CA GLY A 555 10.40 -11.97 -12.23
C GLY A 555 9.32 -13.04 -12.41
N ARG A 556 8.43 -12.80 -13.39
CA ARG A 556 7.35 -13.72 -13.78
C ARG A 556 7.90 -14.93 -14.53
N ARG A 557 7.34 -16.11 -14.29
CA ARG A 557 7.71 -17.34 -14.99
C ARG A 557 7.57 -17.21 -16.52
N ARG A 558 8.42 -17.93 -17.26
CA ARG A 558 8.32 -17.99 -18.72
C ARG A 558 6.97 -18.58 -19.17
N GLY A 559 6.38 -18.01 -20.23
CA GLY A 559 5.08 -18.41 -20.75
C GLY A 559 3.89 -17.95 -19.90
N THR A 560 4.05 -16.90 -19.10
CA THR A 560 2.98 -16.33 -18.26
C THR A 560 2.88 -14.81 -18.42
N GLY A 561 1.65 -14.29 -18.51
CA GLY A 561 1.34 -12.86 -18.58
C GLY A 561 0.93 -12.29 -17.22
N ALA A 562 0.83 -10.97 -17.10
CA ALA A 562 0.56 -10.29 -15.82
C ALA A 562 -0.73 -10.79 -15.11
N GLU A 563 -1.82 -10.97 -15.86
CA GLU A 563 -3.11 -11.47 -15.35
C GLU A 563 -3.07 -12.93 -14.85
N ALA A 564 -2.01 -13.69 -15.14
CA ALA A 564 -1.78 -15.00 -14.54
C ALA A 564 -1.30 -14.92 -13.08
N HIS A 565 -0.81 -13.75 -12.63
CA HIS A 565 -0.25 -13.54 -11.29
C HIS A 565 -1.09 -12.64 -10.38
N ALA A 566 -2.10 -11.93 -10.90
CA ALA A 566 -3.02 -11.13 -10.09
C ALA A 566 -4.13 -12.00 -9.46
N ASP A 567 -5.28 -12.10 -10.14
CA ASP A 567 -6.48 -12.79 -9.65
C ASP A 567 -6.21 -14.26 -9.34
N GLY A 568 -6.83 -14.78 -8.27
CA GLY A 568 -6.61 -16.17 -7.84
C GLY A 568 -5.21 -16.49 -7.32
N ASN A 569 -4.31 -15.49 -7.22
CA ASN A 569 -2.92 -15.69 -6.85
C ASN A 569 -2.41 -14.73 -5.75
N ILE A 570 -2.41 -13.42 -6.01
CA ILE A 570 -1.99 -12.38 -5.03
C ILE A 570 -3.18 -11.48 -4.66
N THR A 571 -4.07 -11.20 -5.62
CA THR A 571 -5.27 -10.39 -5.40
C THR A 571 -6.13 -10.94 -4.26
N GLN A 572 -6.50 -10.07 -3.32
CA GLN A 572 -7.19 -10.43 -2.08
C GLN A 572 -8.71 -10.66 -2.30
N GLU A 573 -9.02 -11.78 -2.93
CA GLU A 573 -10.36 -12.19 -3.32
C GLU A 573 -10.89 -13.35 -2.46
N MET A 574 -11.64 -13.04 -1.38
CA MET A 574 -12.19 -14.04 -0.45
C MET A 574 -13.52 -14.63 -0.95
N LYS A 575 -13.52 -15.16 -2.18
CA LYS A 575 -14.66 -15.87 -2.77
C LYS A 575 -14.58 -17.38 -2.49
N ASP A 576 -15.75 -18.00 -2.30
CA ASP A 576 -15.86 -19.45 -2.20
C ASP A 576 -15.31 -20.16 -3.45
N GLY A 577 -14.50 -21.19 -3.22
CA GLY A 577 -13.74 -21.92 -4.25
C GLY A 577 -12.34 -21.34 -4.53
N ASN A 578 -12.04 -20.09 -4.14
CA ASN A 578 -10.71 -19.49 -4.34
C ASN A 578 -9.69 -20.07 -3.33
N MET A 579 -8.41 -19.98 -3.66
CA MET A 579 -7.28 -20.56 -2.91
C MET A 579 -6.19 -19.55 -2.56
N VAL A 580 -6.32 -18.28 -2.99
CA VAL A 580 -5.41 -17.19 -2.60
C VAL A 580 -5.30 -17.04 -1.09
N PHE A 581 -4.11 -16.76 -0.58
CA PHE A 581 -3.89 -16.52 0.84
C PHE A 581 -4.64 -15.27 1.32
N ASN A 582 -5.40 -15.39 2.41
CA ASN A 582 -6.02 -14.25 3.07
C ASN A 582 -5.02 -13.58 4.02
N ILE A 583 -4.46 -12.46 3.59
CA ILE A 583 -3.51 -11.63 4.35
C ILE A 583 -4.05 -10.23 4.64
N SER A 584 -5.36 -10.02 4.46
CA SER A 584 -6.00 -8.70 4.51
C SER A 584 -7.08 -8.54 5.57
N LYS A 585 -7.69 -9.63 6.08
CA LYS A 585 -8.81 -9.54 7.03
C LYS A 585 -9.06 -10.81 7.84
N ILE A 586 -9.90 -10.68 8.86
CA ILE A 586 -10.48 -11.78 9.63
C ILE A 586 -11.96 -11.95 9.23
N CYS A 587 -12.35 -13.16 8.85
CA CYS A 587 -13.71 -13.53 8.48
C CYS A 587 -14.38 -14.35 9.59
N ASP A 588 -15.71 -14.33 9.66
CA ASP A 588 -16.45 -15.25 10.53
C ASP A 588 -16.26 -16.70 10.07
N ILE A 589 -16.12 -17.64 11.01
CA ILE A 589 -15.90 -19.05 10.68
C ILE A 589 -17.07 -19.66 9.86
N GLY A 590 -18.29 -19.10 9.95
CA GLY A 590 -19.43 -19.50 9.12
C GLY A 590 -19.44 -18.91 7.70
N THR A 591 -18.48 -18.07 7.33
CA THR A 591 -18.34 -17.50 5.98
C THR A 591 -18.12 -18.60 4.93
N GLU A 592 -18.79 -18.46 3.79
CA GLU A 592 -18.58 -19.34 2.62
C GLU A 592 -17.27 -18.96 1.92
N MET A 593 -16.18 -19.61 2.32
CA MET A 593 -14.86 -19.46 1.71
C MET A 593 -14.00 -20.71 1.92
N THR A 594 -13.06 -20.93 1.00
CA THR A 594 -12.15 -22.09 1.00
C THR A 594 -10.77 -21.74 1.55
N ASN A 595 -10.37 -20.47 1.43
CA ASN A 595 -9.15 -19.86 1.95
C ASN A 595 -9.17 -19.75 3.48
N ASN A 596 -8.04 -19.42 4.10
CA ASN A 596 -7.93 -19.21 5.55
C ASN A 596 -8.85 -18.07 6.03
N PHE A 597 -9.54 -18.26 7.15
CA PHE A 597 -10.50 -17.28 7.69
C PHE A 597 -9.79 -16.05 8.28
N SER A 598 -8.61 -16.24 8.90
CA SER A 598 -7.81 -15.17 9.50
C SER A 598 -6.39 -15.17 8.94
N TYR A 599 -5.80 -13.99 8.74
CA TYR A 599 -4.37 -13.85 8.44
C TYR A 599 -3.48 -14.45 9.54
N GLU A 600 -3.96 -14.54 10.77
CA GLU A 600 -3.26 -15.16 11.92
C GLU A 600 -2.99 -16.65 11.71
N ARG A 601 -3.79 -17.32 10.86
CA ARG A 601 -3.55 -18.72 10.47
C ARG A 601 -2.32 -18.86 9.58
N ILE A 602 -1.83 -17.79 8.95
CA ILE A 602 -0.71 -17.83 7.98
C ILE A 602 0.36 -16.75 8.22
N ASP A 603 0.44 -16.17 9.43
CA ASP A 603 1.33 -15.04 9.78
C ASP A 603 2.85 -15.34 9.83
N SER A 604 3.26 -16.50 9.34
CA SER A 604 4.64 -17.04 9.37
C SER A 604 4.78 -18.12 8.30
N ALA A 605 6.01 -18.34 7.80
CA ALA A 605 6.27 -19.29 6.71
C ALA A 605 5.81 -20.73 7.03
N GLU A 606 6.02 -21.17 8.27
CA GLU A 606 5.65 -22.50 8.76
C GLU A 606 4.13 -22.66 8.89
N LYS A 607 3.45 -21.61 9.36
CA LYS A 607 1.98 -21.56 9.41
C LYS A 607 1.37 -21.56 8.01
N LEU A 608 1.93 -20.78 7.08
CA LEU A 608 1.49 -20.77 5.69
C LEU A 608 1.63 -22.16 5.07
N LYS A 609 2.81 -22.79 5.14
CA LYS A 609 3.02 -24.14 4.61
C LYS A 609 2.01 -25.14 5.18
N SER A 610 1.90 -25.22 6.51
CA SER A 610 1.00 -26.18 7.17
C SER A 610 -0.48 -25.98 6.81
N TYR A 611 -0.94 -24.74 6.62
CA TYR A 611 -2.31 -24.49 6.17
C TYR A 611 -2.57 -25.08 4.79
N TYR A 612 -1.68 -24.81 3.83
CA TYR A 612 -1.81 -25.29 2.46
C TYR A 612 -1.58 -26.81 2.36
N GLU A 613 -0.73 -27.38 3.20
CA GLU A 613 -0.51 -28.83 3.29
C GLU A 613 -1.80 -29.58 3.68
N GLU A 614 -2.47 -29.16 4.76
CA GLU A 614 -3.72 -29.78 5.21
C GLU A 614 -4.92 -29.47 4.32
N MET A 615 -5.01 -28.23 3.80
CA MET A 615 -6.04 -27.85 2.83
C MET A 615 -6.00 -28.78 1.61
N PHE A 616 -4.81 -29.02 1.05
CA PHE A 616 -4.68 -29.85 -0.14
C PHE A 616 -4.80 -31.34 0.14
N GLU A 617 -4.24 -31.85 1.25
CA GLU A 617 -4.41 -33.27 1.61
C GLU A 617 -5.89 -33.61 1.88
N THR A 618 -6.63 -32.73 2.54
CA THR A 618 -8.09 -32.86 2.69
C THR A 618 -8.80 -32.89 1.33
N GLY A 619 -8.40 -32.01 0.40
CA GLY A 619 -8.90 -32.02 -0.98
C GLY A 619 -8.61 -33.34 -1.70
N TYR A 620 -7.40 -33.88 -1.55
CA TYR A 620 -6.94 -35.12 -2.17
C TYR A 620 -7.70 -36.35 -1.69
N VAL A 621 -8.00 -36.44 -0.39
CA VAL A 621 -8.84 -37.51 0.17
C VAL A 621 -10.26 -37.45 -0.41
N LEU A 622 -10.86 -36.26 -0.46
CA LEU A 622 -12.22 -36.10 -1.00
C LEU A 622 -12.28 -36.37 -2.51
N ASP A 623 -11.27 -35.97 -3.28
CA ASP A 623 -11.15 -36.29 -4.71
C ASP A 623 -11.01 -37.80 -4.94
N TYR A 624 -10.28 -38.51 -4.08
CA TYR A 624 -10.15 -39.97 -4.14
C TYR A 624 -11.48 -40.68 -3.84
N LEU A 625 -12.20 -40.28 -2.77
CA LEU A 625 -13.50 -40.87 -2.41
C LEU A 625 -14.54 -40.62 -3.51
N ALA A 626 -14.56 -39.41 -4.08
CA ALA A 626 -15.39 -39.09 -5.24
C ALA A 626 -15.01 -39.91 -6.48
N ALA A 627 -13.72 -40.22 -6.69
CA ALA A 627 -13.28 -41.08 -7.79
C ALA A 627 -13.79 -42.51 -7.65
N GLN A 628 -13.72 -43.10 -6.44
CA GLN A 628 -14.24 -44.45 -6.20
C GLN A 628 -15.75 -44.50 -6.50
N ALA A 629 -16.51 -43.48 -6.06
CA ALA A 629 -17.93 -43.34 -6.37
C ALA A 629 -18.22 -43.20 -7.87
N PHE A 630 -17.42 -42.43 -8.60
CA PHE A 630 -17.56 -42.22 -10.04
C PHE A 630 -17.26 -43.47 -10.88
N LEU A 631 -16.31 -44.28 -10.45
CA LEU A 631 -15.96 -45.55 -11.09
C LEU A 631 -17.09 -46.60 -10.97
N GLU A 632 -18.02 -46.45 -10.02
CA GLU A 632 -19.21 -47.30 -9.90
C GLU A 632 -20.43 -46.81 -10.72
N LEU A 633 -20.31 -45.71 -11.46
CA LEU A 633 -21.41 -45.17 -12.28
C LEU A 633 -21.48 -45.83 -13.66
N GLU A 634 -22.69 -45.94 -14.20
CA GLU A 634 -22.90 -46.36 -15.58
C GLU A 634 -22.36 -45.30 -16.57
N PRO A 635 -21.87 -45.67 -17.78
CA PRO A 635 -21.27 -44.74 -18.73
C PRO A 635 -22.15 -43.53 -19.12
N GLU A 636 -23.48 -43.70 -19.12
CA GLU A 636 -24.45 -42.61 -19.32
C GLU A 636 -24.43 -41.59 -18.18
N GLN A 637 -24.26 -42.04 -16.94
CA GLN A 637 -24.13 -41.16 -15.77
C GLN A 637 -22.77 -40.48 -15.77
N GLN A 638 -21.69 -41.21 -16.08
CA GLN A 638 -20.34 -40.66 -16.23
C GLN A 638 -20.29 -39.52 -17.26
N ALA A 639 -20.85 -39.73 -18.45
CA ALA A 639 -20.95 -38.71 -19.51
C ALA A 639 -21.77 -37.46 -19.12
N ALA A 640 -22.71 -37.61 -18.18
CA ALA A 640 -23.54 -36.51 -17.70
C ALA A 640 -22.85 -35.63 -16.65
N VAL A 641 -21.82 -36.13 -15.95
CA VAL A 641 -21.15 -35.38 -14.86
C VAL A 641 -19.67 -35.04 -15.11
N ALA A 642 -18.97 -35.78 -15.97
CA ALA A 642 -17.55 -35.59 -16.21
C ALA A 642 -17.21 -34.84 -17.52
N VAL A 643 -15.99 -34.31 -17.55
CA VAL A 643 -15.33 -33.71 -18.71
C VAL A 643 -13.95 -34.32 -18.92
N GLN A 644 -13.42 -34.19 -20.14
CA GLN A 644 -12.04 -34.49 -20.49
C GLN A 644 -11.27 -33.20 -20.78
N ALA A 645 -10.03 -33.11 -20.32
CA ALA A 645 -9.13 -31.99 -20.62
C ALA A 645 -8.39 -32.18 -21.96
N GLU A 646 -8.66 -31.32 -22.93
CA GLU A 646 -7.98 -31.26 -24.23
C GLU A 646 -7.12 -29.98 -24.31
N HIS A 647 -5.83 -30.13 -24.62
CA HIS A 647 -4.88 -29.00 -24.63
C HIS A 647 -4.59 -28.54 -26.06
N THR A 648 -4.72 -27.23 -26.30
CA THR A 648 -4.35 -26.59 -27.57
C THR A 648 -3.14 -25.66 -27.33
N PRO A 649 -1.97 -25.94 -27.93
CA PRO A 649 -0.78 -25.09 -27.81
C PRO A 649 -1.06 -23.64 -28.23
N GLY A 650 -0.62 -22.69 -27.41
CA GLY A 650 -0.67 -21.25 -27.70
C GLY A 650 0.74 -20.67 -27.69
N GLY A 651 1.38 -20.72 -28.86
CA GLY A 651 2.81 -20.48 -29.00
C GLY A 651 3.66 -21.69 -28.58
N THR A 652 4.93 -21.45 -28.27
CA THR A 652 5.89 -22.47 -27.81
C THR A 652 5.88 -22.69 -26.30
N ASP A 653 5.40 -21.71 -25.53
CA ASP A 653 5.69 -21.61 -24.09
C ASP A 653 4.46 -21.89 -23.20
N SER A 654 3.26 -22.02 -23.78
CA SER A 654 2.04 -22.31 -23.03
C SER A 654 0.95 -23.02 -23.84
N PHE A 655 -0.08 -23.55 -23.18
CA PHE A 655 -1.29 -24.04 -23.84
C PHE A 655 -2.57 -23.48 -23.23
N SER A 656 -3.68 -23.63 -23.95
CA SER A 656 -5.05 -23.45 -23.47
C SER A 656 -5.70 -24.81 -23.24
N THR A 657 -6.72 -24.89 -22.39
CA THR A 657 -7.43 -26.14 -22.10
C THR A 657 -8.92 -26.00 -22.36
N GLU A 658 -9.45 -26.86 -23.22
CA GLU A 658 -10.88 -27.11 -23.34
C GLU A 658 -11.27 -28.27 -22.42
N TYR A 659 -12.20 -28.01 -21.50
CA TYR A 659 -12.82 -29.02 -20.65
C TYR A 659 -14.10 -29.51 -21.33
N ARG A 660 -13.98 -30.53 -22.18
CA ARG A 660 -15.05 -30.97 -23.09
C ARG A 660 -15.89 -32.09 -22.49
N ARG A 661 -17.21 -32.07 -22.71
CA ARG A 661 -18.08 -33.23 -22.43
C ARG A 661 -17.81 -34.36 -23.41
N LEU A 662 -17.77 -35.58 -22.87
CA LEU A 662 -17.70 -36.82 -23.65
C LEU A 662 -19.09 -37.47 -23.78
N THR A 663 -19.20 -38.44 -24.69
CA THR A 663 -20.39 -39.27 -24.84
C THR A 663 -20.30 -40.53 -23.98
N ALA A 664 -21.45 -41.17 -23.70
CA ALA A 664 -21.48 -42.45 -23.01
C ALA A 664 -20.73 -43.56 -23.76
N GLU A 665 -20.61 -43.46 -25.10
CA GLU A 665 -19.82 -44.40 -25.90
C GLU A 665 -18.32 -44.18 -25.72
N ASP A 666 -17.86 -42.94 -25.52
CA ASP A 666 -16.44 -42.68 -25.20
C ASP A 666 -16.09 -43.33 -23.86
N PHE A 667 -16.91 -43.12 -22.82
CA PHE A 667 -16.73 -43.75 -21.51
C PHE A 667 -16.75 -45.29 -21.55
N ARG A 668 -17.68 -45.90 -22.32
CA ARG A 668 -17.68 -47.37 -22.57
C ARG A 668 -16.38 -47.87 -23.20
N ASN A 669 -15.77 -47.07 -24.08
CA ASN A 669 -14.53 -47.45 -24.76
C ASN A 669 -13.28 -47.23 -23.90
N MET A 670 -13.30 -46.24 -22.99
CA MET A 670 -12.22 -45.96 -22.05
C MET A 670 -12.01 -47.06 -21.01
N LYS A 671 -13.10 -47.69 -20.53
CA LYS A 671 -13.08 -48.76 -19.51
C LYS A 671 -12.32 -48.36 -18.24
N LEU A 672 -12.83 -47.32 -17.58
CA LEU A 672 -12.26 -46.79 -16.35
C LEU A 672 -12.50 -47.80 -15.21
N GLU A 673 -11.43 -48.38 -14.66
CA GLU A 673 -11.47 -49.32 -13.54
C GLU A 673 -10.80 -48.75 -12.27
N ASN A 674 -9.92 -47.76 -12.39
CA ASN A 674 -9.11 -47.23 -11.28
C ASN A 674 -8.61 -45.77 -11.50
N MET A 675 -7.80 -45.26 -10.57
CA MET A 675 -7.25 -43.89 -10.60
C MET A 675 -6.30 -43.63 -11.78
N ASP A 676 -5.49 -44.60 -12.19
CA ASP A 676 -4.62 -44.47 -13.37
C ASP A 676 -5.46 -44.25 -14.63
N ASP A 677 -6.58 -44.96 -14.80
CA ASP A 677 -7.43 -44.81 -15.98
C ASP A 677 -8.06 -43.41 -16.05
N LEU A 678 -8.46 -42.83 -14.91
CA LEU A 678 -8.95 -41.46 -14.83
C LEU A 678 -7.87 -40.43 -15.21
N TRP A 679 -6.62 -40.68 -14.80
CA TRP A 679 -5.47 -39.86 -15.18
C TRP A 679 -5.15 -39.95 -16.67
N GLU A 680 -4.96 -41.16 -17.20
CA GLU A 680 -4.58 -41.40 -18.60
C GLU A 680 -5.64 -40.87 -19.58
N ASN A 681 -6.92 -40.98 -19.23
CA ASN A 681 -8.03 -40.44 -20.03
C ASN A 681 -8.34 -38.96 -19.72
N ARG A 682 -7.57 -38.30 -18.85
CA ARG A 682 -7.68 -36.87 -18.50
C ARG A 682 -9.05 -36.43 -17.97
N ILE A 683 -9.65 -37.25 -17.12
CA ILE A 683 -11.01 -37.07 -16.62
C ILE A 683 -11.03 -36.16 -15.38
N GLY A 684 -12.09 -35.34 -15.25
CA GLY A 684 -12.41 -34.62 -14.01
C GLY A 684 -13.88 -34.18 -13.94
N ILE A 685 -14.30 -33.69 -12.78
CA ILE A 685 -15.65 -33.13 -12.53
C ILE A 685 -15.57 -31.61 -12.41
N ARG A 686 -16.03 -30.92 -13.46
CA ARG A 686 -16.18 -29.46 -13.54
C ARG A 686 -17.11 -29.08 -14.69
N ASN A 687 -17.51 -27.80 -14.74
CA ASN A 687 -18.31 -27.31 -15.85
C ASN A 687 -17.50 -27.31 -17.16
N PRO A 688 -18.13 -27.52 -18.32
CA PRO A 688 -17.44 -27.38 -19.60
C PRO A 688 -17.10 -25.93 -19.90
N GLU A 689 -15.84 -25.66 -20.23
CA GLU A 689 -15.32 -24.32 -20.49
C GLU A 689 -14.02 -24.37 -21.31
N ILE A 690 -13.57 -23.22 -21.81
CA ILE A 690 -12.26 -23.05 -22.43
C ILE A 690 -11.50 -22.04 -21.57
N VAL A 691 -10.35 -22.44 -21.02
CA VAL A 691 -9.44 -21.57 -20.27
C VAL A 691 -8.29 -21.19 -21.19
N ALA A 692 -8.05 -19.88 -21.35
CA ALA A 692 -6.97 -19.36 -22.19
C ALA A 692 -5.59 -19.63 -21.56
N THR A 693 -4.54 -19.36 -22.32
CA THR A 693 -3.17 -19.69 -21.90
C THR A 693 -2.72 -18.83 -20.71
N ALA A 694 -1.77 -19.34 -19.92
CA ALA A 694 -1.13 -18.49 -18.93
C ALA A 694 -0.41 -17.28 -19.55
N THR A 695 0.06 -17.36 -20.82
CA THR A 695 0.70 -16.23 -21.53
C THR A 695 -0.28 -15.07 -21.77
N SER A 696 -1.51 -15.34 -22.23
CA SER A 696 -2.53 -14.27 -22.34
C SER A 696 -3.06 -13.87 -20.96
N GLY A 697 -3.01 -14.78 -19.99
CA GLY A 697 -3.66 -14.65 -18.70
C GLY A 697 -5.19 -14.75 -18.81
N SER A 698 -5.86 -14.82 -17.66
CA SER A 698 -7.32 -14.81 -17.53
C SER A 698 -7.73 -14.41 -16.12
N TYR A 699 -8.78 -13.59 -16.02
CA TYR A 699 -9.39 -13.22 -14.73
C TYR A 699 -9.93 -14.45 -13.99
N GLY A 700 -10.07 -14.31 -12.66
CA GLY A 700 -10.55 -15.38 -11.78
C GLY A 700 -9.55 -16.52 -11.56
N PHE A 701 -10.08 -17.67 -11.13
CA PHE A 701 -9.33 -18.78 -10.53
C PHE A 701 -9.99 -20.14 -10.84
N GLU A 702 -9.20 -21.21 -10.72
CA GLU A 702 -9.71 -22.58 -10.68
C GLU A 702 -10.40 -22.86 -9.34
N SER A 703 -11.65 -23.34 -9.35
CA SER A 703 -12.36 -23.65 -8.11
C SER A 703 -11.78 -24.90 -7.43
N PHE A 704 -11.40 -24.77 -6.16
CA PHE A 704 -10.93 -25.89 -5.33
C PHE A 704 -11.92 -27.07 -5.23
N TYR A 705 -13.22 -26.82 -5.43
CA TYR A 705 -14.25 -27.86 -5.37
C TYR A 705 -14.45 -28.63 -6.68
N TRP A 706 -13.77 -28.26 -7.76
CA TRP A 706 -13.65 -29.15 -8.92
C TRP A 706 -12.80 -30.37 -8.53
N MET A 707 -13.12 -31.53 -9.10
CA MET A 707 -12.45 -32.80 -8.80
C MET A 707 -11.59 -33.19 -10.00
N ASN A 708 -10.38 -32.64 -10.03
CA ASN A 708 -9.42 -32.81 -11.11
C ASN A 708 -8.56 -34.06 -10.85
N TRP A 709 -9.05 -35.24 -11.25
CA TRP A 709 -8.27 -36.48 -11.13
C TRP A 709 -7.02 -36.43 -12.01
N TYR A 710 -7.16 -35.95 -13.24
CA TYR A 710 -6.08 -35.35 -14.01
C TYR A 710 -5.99 -33.84 -13.72
N GLN A 711 -4.82 -33.37 -13.31
CA GLN A 711 -4.54 -31.93 -13.20
C GLN A 711 -3.83 -31.47 -14.48
N SER A 712 -4.35 -30.43 -15.12
CA SER A 712 -3.73 -29.78 -16.29
C SER A 712 -2.35 -29.21 -15.90
N HIS A 713 -1.30 -29.63 -16.61
CA HIS A 713 0.11 -29.25 -16.42
C HIS A 713 0.88 -29.34 -17.74
N ASN A 714 1.99 -28.60 -17.85
CA ASN A 714 2.83 -28.54 -19.05
C ASN A 714 4.29 -28.87 -18.75
N ASP A 715 4.73 -30.08 -19.08
CA ASP A 715 6.13 -30.54 -18.93
C ASP A 715 7.14 -29.76 -19.80
N SER A 716 6.68 -28.87 -20.69
CA SER A 716 7.53 -28.06 -21.59
C SER A 716 7.29 -26.55 -21.50
N GLY A 717 6.47 -26.07 -20.56
CA GLY A 717 6.17 -24.65 -20.38
C GLY A 717 5.17 -24.40 -19.25
N SER A 718 4.24 -23.48 -19.47
CA SER A 718 3.13 -23.19 -18.55
C SER A 718 1.78 -23.76 -19.06
N PRO A 719 0.82 -24.10 -18.18
CA PRO A 719 -0.48 -24.63 -18.58
C PRO A 719 -1.47 -23.49 -18.93
N ASP A 720 -2.77 -23.79 -18.91
CA ASP A 720 -3.81 -22.77 -18.93
C ASP A 720 -3.77 -21.87 -17.67
N SER A 721 -4.31 -20.65 -17.78
CA SER A 721 -4.12 -19.61 -16.76
C SER A 721 -4.70 -19.96 -15.38
N HIS A 722 -5.78 -20.74 -15.32
CA HIS A 722 -6.38 -21.14 -14.05
C HIS A 722 -5.63 -22.29 -13.38
N SER A 723 -5.19 -23.28 -14.17
CA SER A 723 -4.39 -24.40 -13.67
C SER A 723 -3.03 -23.96 -13.16
N PHE A 724 -2.41 -22.97 -13.81
CA PHE A 724 -1.18 -22.33 -13.33
C PHE A 724 -1.35 -21.76 -11.91
N LYS A 725 -2.43 -20.99 -11.69
CA LYS A 725 -2.76 -20.41 -10.38
C LYS A 725 -3.01 -21.49 -9.32
N ARG A 726 -3.80 -22.53 -9.64
CA ARG A 726 -4.03 -23.70 -8.78
C ARG A 726 -2.72 -24.33 -8.34
N LEU A 727 -1.85 -24.66 -9.29
CA LEU A 727 -0.59 -25.35 -9.03
C LEU A 727 0.38 -24.50 -8.20
N GLY A 728 0.44 -23.19 -8.43
CA GLY A 728 1.20 -22.27 -7.58
C GLY A 728 0.76 -22.34 -6.11
N GLN A 729 -0.55 -22.25 -5.86
CA GLN A 729 -1.11 -22.39 -4.51
C GLN A 729 -0.89 -23.81 -3.94
N GLU A 730 -0.80 -24.85 -4.77
CA GLU A 730 -0.46 -26.22 -4.32
C GLU A 730 0.95 -26.31 -3.76
N MET A 731 1.91 -25.66 -4.42
CA MET A 731 3.32 -25.74 -4.04
C MET A 731 3.61 -25.10 -2.68
N LEU A 732 2.74 -24.23 -2.17
CA LEU A 732 2.76 -23.75 -0.78
C LEU A 732 2.68 -24.91 0.23
N GLY A 733 1.89 -25.95 -0.03
CA GLY A 733 1.78 -27.12 0.85
C GLY A 733 3.02 -28.03 0.79
N ILE A 734 3.79 -27.97 -0.31
CA ILE A 734 4.95 -28.84 -0.56
C ILE A 734 6.23 -28.21 -0.01
N GLY A 735 6.63 -27.06 -0.56
CA GLY A 735 7.88 -26.36 -0.25
C GLY A 735 7.70 -25.09 0.57
N GLY A 736 6.47 -24.73 0.95
CA GLY A 736 6.19 -23.44 1.58
C GLY A 736 6.31 -22.28 0.59
N TYR A 737 6.59 -21.08 1.10
CA TYR A 737 6.66 -19.87 0.29
C TYR A 737 7.88 -19.84 -0.64
N GLU A 738 9.07 -20.03 -0.07
CA GLU A 738 10.34 -19.93 -0.81
C GLU A 738 10.59 -21.14 -1.72
N ASP A 739 10.72 -22.33 -1.13
CA ASP A 739 11.10 -23.56 -1.86
C ASP A 739 9.94 -24.21 -2.62
N GLY A 740 8.74 -23.60 -2.59
CA GLY A 740 7.51 -24.11 -3.21
C GLY A 740 6.88 -23.09 -4.16
N TYR A 741 6.10 -22.17 -3.58
CA TYR A 741 5.34 -21.17 -4.33
C TYR A 741 6.21 -20.33 -5.26
N MET A 742 7.28 -19.72 -4.76
CA MET A 742 8.16 -18.90 -5.59
C MET A 742 8.86 -19.69 -6.69
N VAL A 743 9.33 -20.91 -6.40
CA VAL A 743 9.96 -21.79 -7.41
C VAL A 743 9.00 -22.07 -8.57
N TYR A 744 7.72 -22.27 -8.29
CA TYR A 744 6.70 -22.51 -9.32
C TYR A 744 6.28 -21.24 -10.06
N MET A 745 6.12 -20.11 -9.36
CA MET A 745 5.51 -18.89 -9.92
C MET A 745 6.48 -17.94 -10.65
N SER A 746 7.79 -18.17 -10.56
CA SER A 746 8.85 -17.27 -11.06
C SER A 746 9.79 -17.93 -12.08
N LEU A 747 10.80 -17.19 -12.58
CA LEU A 747 11.86 -17.73 -13.45
C LEU A 747 12.78 -18.76 -12.77
N LEU A 748 12.61 -19.04 -11.47
CA LEU A 748 13.29 -20.14 -10.79
C LEU A 748 12.97 -21.53 -11.37
N SER A 749 11.89 -21.67 -12.15
CA SER A 749 11.59 -22.87 -12.95
C SER A 749 11.27 -22.57 -14.42
N GLU A 750 11.68 -23.48 -15.30
CA GLU A 750 11.45 -23.34 -16.75
C GLU A 750 10.05 -23.81 -17.18
N ASN A 751 9.48 -24.79 -16.47
CA ASN A 751 8.22 -25.47 -16.78
C ASN A 751 7.67 -26.22 -15.56
N ASP A 752 6.45 -26.76 -15.65
CA ASP A 752 5.78 -27.43 -14.52
C ASP A 752 6.56 -28.64 -13.97
N LEU A 753 7.22 -29.40 -14.83
CA LEU A 753 7.96 -30.60 -14.43
C LEU A 753 9.27 -30.25 -13.72
N ASP A 754 9.98 -29.24 -14.21
CA ASP A 754 11.18 -28.68 -13.58
C ASP A 754 10.86 -28.07 -12.20
N ALA A 755 9.74 -27.32 -12.08
CA ALA A 755 9.25 -26.83 -10.80
C ALA A 755 9.00 -27.98 -9.82
N LEU A 756 8.18 -28.97 -10.21
CA LEU A 756 7.84 -30.11 -9.36
C LEU A 756 9.10 -30.85 -8.88
N ARG A 757 10.11 -31.03 -9.75
CA ARG A 757 11.39 -31.68 -9.41
C ARG A 757 12.21 -30.87 -8.40
N LYS A 758 12.35 -29.56 -8.62
CA LYS A 758 13.06 -28.65 -7.70
C LYS A 758 12.40 -28.63 -6.32
N ILE A 759 11.07 -28.50 -6.28
CA ILE A 759 10.27 -28.37 -5.05
C ILE A 759 10.24 -29.68 -4.25
N THR A 760 10.21 -30.84 -4.92
CA THR A 760 10.20 -32.15 -4.24
C THR A 760 11.60 -32.71 -3.96
N GLY A 761 12.63 -32.25 -4.67
CA GLY A 761 13.98 -32.82 -4.65
C GLY A 761 14.08 -34.20 -5.30
N ILE A 762 13.16 -34.57 -6.19
CA ILE A 762 13.08 -35.90 -6.82
C ILE A 762 13.21 -35.77 -8.34
N ASP A 763 14.44 -35.82 -8.87
CA ASP A 763 14.77 -35.66 -10.30
C ASP A 763 13.96 -36.54 -11.28
N THR A 764 13.48 -37.70 -10.80
CA THR A 764 12.75 -38.69 -11.62
C THR A 764 11.24 -38.57 -11.53
N ILE A 765 10.70 -37.68 -10.70
CA ILE A 765 9.25 -37.53 -10.54
C ILE A 765 8.60 -37.03 -11.83
N THR A 766 7.38 -37.48 -12.07
CA THR A 766 6.42 -36.92 -13.02
C THR A 766 5.17 -36.43 -12.28
N TRP A 767 4.37 -35.57 -12.92
CA TRP A 767 3.08 -35.17 -12.38
C TRP A 767 2.13 -36.34 -12.12
N LYS A 768 2.24 -37.41 -12.91
CA LYS A 768 1.51 -38.66 -12.66
C LYS A 768 1.96 -39.32 -11.36
N ASP A 769 3.26 -39.52 -11.17
CA ASP A 769 3.80 -40.13 -9.94
C ASP A 769 3.40 -39.32 -8.71
N TYR A 770 3.47 -37.99 -8.81
CA TYR A 770 3.03 -37.08 -7.75
C TYR A 770 1.54 -37.25 -7.41
N LYS A 771 0.65 -37.18 -8.41
CA LYS A 771 -0.80 -37.25 -8.21
C LYS A 771 -1.24 -38.63 -7.75
N MET A 772 -0.75 -39.71 -8.36
CA MET A 772 -1.11 -41.08 -7.98
C MET A 772 -0.64 -41.40 -6.57
N LYS A 773 0.56 -40.98 -6.16
CA LYS A 773 1.07 -41.23 -4.81
C LYS A 773 0.27 -40.52 -3.71
N ARG A 774 -0.34 -39.37 -3.99
CA ARG A 774 -1.34 -38.72 -3.10
C ARG A 774 -2.57 -39.60 -2.92
N TYR A 775 -3.11 -40.14 -4.01
CA TYR A 775 -4.27 -41.05 -3.96
C TYR A 775 -3.95 -42.40 -3.33
N GLU A 776 -2.74 -42.94 -3.53
CA GLU A 776 -2.25 -44.13 -2.80
C GLU A 776 -2.16 -43.88 -1.30
N ASN A 777 -1.69 -42.70 -0.87
CA ASN A 777 -1.64 -42.30 0.54
C ASN A 777 -3.06 -42.20 1.13
N ALA A 778 -3.99 -41.54 0.44
CA ALA A 778 -5.39 -41.47 0.83
C ALA A 778 -6.02 -42.87 0.98
N ALA A 779 -5.85 -43.74 -0.02
CA ALA A 779 -6.35 -45.11 -0.02
C ALA A 779 -5.80 -45.95 1.16
N GLN A 780 -4.55 -45.73 1.56
CA GLN A 780 -3.92 -46.44 2.68
C GLN A 780 -4.38 -45.94 4.06
N LYS A 781 -5.02 -44.76 4.13
CA LYS A 781 -5.33 -44.05 5.37
C LYS A 781 -6.81 -43.76 5.60
N LEU A 782 -7.70 -44.38 4.82
CA LEU A 782 -9.15 -44.20 4.98
C LEU A 782 -9.64 -44.52 6.41
N ASP A 783 -9.04 -45.52 7.06
CA ASP A 783 -9.34 -45.93 8.45
C ASP A 783 -8.77 -44.94 9.50
N GLU A 784 -7.89 -44.01 9.12
CA GLU A 784 -7.35 -42.96 10.00
C GLU A 784 -8.29 -41.75 10.09
N ILE A 785 -9.28 -41.61 9.18
CA ILE A 785 -10.16 -40.42 9.10
C ILE A 785 -11.15 -40.41 10.28
N PRO A 786 -11.10 -39.40 11.19
CA PRO A 786 -11.92 -39.42 12.40
C PRO A 786 -13.33 -38.83 12.19
N TYR A 787 -13.55 -38.08 11.10
CA TYR A 787 -14.75 -37.25 10.92
C TYR A 787 -15.96 -37.98 10.32
N PHE A 788 -15.74 -38.95 9.43
CA PHE A 788 -16.78 -39.66 8.69
C PHE A 788 -16.33 -41.07 8.30
N ASP A 789 -17.26 -41.98 8.01
CA ASP A 789 -16.95 -43.26 7.37
C ASP A 789 -16.67 -43.06 5.86
N SER A 790 -15.56 -43.64 5.39
CA SER A 790 -15.14 -43.49 3.99
C SER A 790 -16.05 -44.20 3.00
N GLY A 791 -16.62 -45.35 3.36
CA GLY A 791 -17.56 -46.10 2.52
C GLY A 791 -18.90 -45.38 2.39
N GLU A 792 -19.37 -44.79 3.49
CA GLU A 792 -20.56 -43.95 3.48
C GLU A 792 -20.38 -42.68 2.64
N VAL A 793 -19.22 -42.01 2.71
CA VAL A 793 -18.93 -40.86 1.85
C VAL A 793 -18.84 -41.24 0.37
N ILE A 794 -18.31 -42.42 0.02
CA ILE A 794 -18.38 -42.95 -1.35
C ILE A 794 -19.84 -43.14 -1.80
N ARG A 795 -20.70 -43.71 -0.96
CA ARG A 795 -22.15 -43.83 -1.24
C ARG A 795 -22.81 -42.47 -1.46
N MET A 796 -22.51 -41.49 -0.59
CA MET A 796 -23.04 -40.12 -0.72
C MET A 796 -22.58 -39.44 -2.02
N PHE A 797 -21.30 -39.57 -2.41
CA PHE A 797 -20.82 -39.05 -3.68
C PHE A 797 -21.49 -39.73 -4.88
N LYS A 798 -21.73 -41.03 -4.81
CA LYS A 798 -22.42 -41.77 -5.87
C LYS A 798 -23.84 -41.23 -6.05
N GLU A 799 -24.61 -41.12 -4.97
CA GLU A 799 -25.97 -40.57 -4.99
C GLU A 799 -26.00 -39.11 -5.48
N ALA A 800 -25.01 -38.31 -5.10
CA ALA A 800 -24.84 -36.95 -5.60
C ALA A 800 -24.57 -36.91 -7.10
N PHE A 801 -23.69 -37.77 -7.64
CA PHE A 801 -23.47 -37.89 -9.08
C PHE A 801 -24.69 -38.40 -9.83
N GLU A 802 -25.44 -39.36 -9.28
CA GLU A 802 -26.70 -39.82 -9.88
C GLU A 802 -27.80 -38.74 -9.87
N ALA A 803 -27.83 -37.87 -8.85
CA ALA A 803 -28.71 -36.70 -8.83
C ALA A 803 -28.28 -35.65 -9.85
N ASP A 804 -26.99 -35.37 -9.95
CA ASP A 804 -26.40 -34.43 -10.90
C ASP A 804 -26.58 -34.91 -12.36
N SER A 805 -26.43 -36.21 -12.63
CA SER A 805 -26.64 -36.81 -13.95
C SER A 805 -28.08 -36.68 -14.45
N ARG A 806 -29.06 -36.82 -13.55
CA ARG A 806 -30.50 -36.66 -13.84
C ARG A 806 -30.87 -35.20 -14.12
N ASN A 807 -30.19 -34.25 -13.47
CA ASN A 807 -30.52 -32.82 -13.54
C ASN A 807 -29.64 -32.01 -14.51
N GLY A 808 -28.57 -32.61 -15.04
CA GLY A 808 -27.64 -31.97 -15.99
C GLY A 808 -26.80 -30.84 -15.38
N ARG A 809 -26.59 -30.85 -14.06
CA ARG A 809 -25.87 -29.83 -13.28
C ARG A 809 -24.97 -30.54 -12.29
N LEU A 810 -23.80 -29.98 -11.97
CA LEU A 810 -22.84 -30.56 -11.00
C LEU A 810 -23.07 -30.05 -9.58
N SER A 811 -24.33 -29.77 -9.23
CA SER A 811 -24.65 -29.05 -8.00
C SER A 811 -24.42 -29.88 -6.75
N GLN A 812 -24.88 -31.13 -6.72
CA GLN A 812 -24.91 -31.96 -5.52
C GLN A 812 -23.52 -32.48 -5.17
N SER A 813 -22.75 -32.92 -6.15
CA SER A 813 -21.40 -33.46 -5.95
C SER A 813 -20.39 -32.37 -5.52
N ILE A 814 -20.45 -31.18 -6.14
CA ILE A 814 -19.67 -30.01 -5.70
C ILE A 814 -20.14 -29.54 -4.32
N ASP A 815 -21.46 -29.54 -4.04
CA ASP A 815 -21.99 -29.17 -2.73
C ASP A 815 -21.49 -30.13 -1.64
N LEU A 816 -21.48 -31.44 -1.88
CA LEU A 816 -20.98 -32.44 -0.96
C LEU A 816 -19.47 -32.28 -0.68
N LYS A 817 -18.62 -32.13 -1.72
CA LYS A 817 -17.18 -31.87 -1.53
C LYS A 817 -16.94 -30.61 -0.70
N ARG A 818 -17.64 -29.51 -1.02
CA ARG A 818 -17.56 -28.25 -0.27
C ARG A 818 -18.01 -28.41 1.18
N THR A 819 -19.08 -29.16 1.42
CA THR A 819 -19.61 -29.44 2.75
C THR A 819 -18.62 -30.24 3.59
N LEU A 820 -18.12 -31.37 3.08
CA LEU A 820 -17.17 -32.24 3.79
C LEU A 820 -15.83 -31.53 4.07
N PHE A 821 -15.26 -30.85 3.07
CA PHE A 821 -14.06 -30.02 3.26
C PHE A 821 -14.29 -28.94 4.33
N GLY A 822 -15.43 -28.25 4.23
CA GLY A 822 -15.79 -27.18 5.16
C GLY A 822 -16.08 -27.66 6.59
N ILE A 823 -16.48 -28.91 6.80
CA ILE A 823 -16.59 -29.55 8.12
C ILE A 823 -15.18 -29.75 8.71
N VAL A 824 -14.28 -30.41 7.98
CA VAL A 824 -12.91 -30.73 8.46
C VAL A 824 -12.13 -29.44 8.76
N LYS A 825 -12.14 -28.47 7.83
CA LYS A 825 -11.53 -27.13 8.00
C LYS A 825 -11.99 -26.42 9.26
N ARG A 826 -13.27 -26.56 9.65
CA ARG A 826 -13.82 -25.86 10.82
C ARG A 826 -13.67 -26.63 12.13
N ALA A 827 -13.78 -27.96 12.08
CA ALA A 827 -13.52 -28.81 13.25
C ALA A 827 -12.09 -28.60 13.76
N THR A 828 -11.11 -28.56 12.86
CA THR A 828 -9.67 -28.31 13.12
C THR A 828 -9.31 -26.84 13.40
N GLY A 829 -10.30 -25.93 13.54
CA GLY A 829 -10.03 -24.51 13.78
C GLY A 829 -9.23 -23.84 12.67
N ASP A 830 -9.64 -23.99 11.41
CA ASP A 830 -8.93 -23.53 10.21
C ASP A 830 -7.62 -24.29 9.94
N PHE A 831 -7.64 -25.62 10.12
CA PHE A 831 -6.47 -26.51 10.07
C PHE A 831 -5.35 -26.09 11.04
N SER A 832 -5.68 -25.50 12.20
CA SER A 832 -4.68 -25.10 13.21
C SER A 832 -4.44 -26.15 14.30
N ASP A 833 -5.42 -27.03 14.54
CA ASP A 833 -5.35 -28.19 15.44
C ASP A 833 -5.84 -29.43 14.68
N GLY A 834 -4.91 -30.16 14.05
CA GLY A 834 -5.20 -31.35 13.25
C GLY A 834 -5.48 -31.10 11.76
N GLY A 835 -5.87 -32.18 11.09
CA GLY A 835 -5.96 -32.33 9.63
C GLY A 835 -7.00 -33.37 9.22
N ILE A 836 -6.96 -33.88 7.99
CA ILE A 836 -7.94 -34.92 7.54
C ILE A 836 -7.77 -36.27 8.26
N TYR A 837 -6.56 -36.64 8.66
CA TYR A 837 -6.26 -37.89 9.40
C TYR A 837 -6.04 -37.70 10.90
N GLU A 838 -6.10 -36.47 11.41
CA GLU A 838 -5.86 -36.16 12.83
C GLU A 838 -6.95 -35.22 13.34
N SER A 839 -7.72 -35.66 14.33
CA SER A 839 -8.77 -34.84 14.94
C SER A 839 -8.17 -33.79 15.88
N PRO A 840 -8.80 -32.61 16.03
CA PRO A 840 -8.55 -31.74 17.17
C PRO A 840 -8.87 -32.45 18.49
N SER A 841 -8.61 -31.79 19.62
CA SER A 841 -8.96 -32.31 20.95
C SER A 841 -10.44 -32.74 21.07
N VAL A 842 -10.70 -34.06 21.12
CA VAL A 842 -12.05 -34.62 21.22
C VAL A 842 -12.64 -34.38 22.62
N THR A 843 -13.78 -33.70 22.66
CA THR A 843 -14.50 -33.36 23.88
C THR A 843 -15.48 -34.47 24.27
N ALA A 844 -15.18 -35.17 25.36
CA ALA A 844 -16.03 -36.22 25.92
C ALA A 844 -17.28 -35.65 26.62
N VAL A 845 -18.44 -36.22 26.32
CA VAL A 845 -19.76 -35.78 26.80
C VAL A 845 -20.47 -36.95 27.46
N SER A 846 -20.81 -36.79 28.74
CA SER A 846 -21.32 -37.86 29.62
C SER A 846 -22.73 -37.61 30.18
N SER A 847 -23.29 -36.40 30.00
CA SER A 847 -24.67 -36.05 30.34
C SER A 847 -25.24 -34.99 29.40
N ALA A 848 -26.57 -34.85 29.38
CA ALA A 848 -27.28 -33.91 28.52
C ALA A 848 -26.99 -32.44 28.89
N GLU A 849 -26.88 -32.14 30.20
CA GLU A 849 -26.47 -30.82 30.69
C GLU A 849 -25.05 -30.47 30.25
N GLN A 850 -24.15 -31.45 30.27
CA GLN A 850 -22.77 -31.28 29.84
C GLN A 850 -22.71 -30.94 28.35
N LEU A 851 -23.53 -31.57 27.50
CA LEU A 851 -23.61 -31.24 26.07
C LEU A 851 -24.05 -29.79 25.85
N VAL A 852 -25.12 -29.36 26.53
CA VAL A 852 -25.64 -27.98 26.43
C VAL A 852 -24.62 -26.96 26.93
N GLU A 853 -23.98 -27.21 28.08
CA GLU A 853 -22.97 -26.33 28.67
C GLU A 853 -21.73 -26.17 27.77
N LEU A 854 -21.26 -27.27 27.16
CA LEU A 854 -20.07 -27.25 26.32
C LEU A 854 -20.33 -26.66 24.93
N ALA A 855 -21.43 -27.05 24.27
CA ALA A 855 -21.82 -26.49 22.98
C ALA A 855 -22.09 -24.98 23.05
N ALA A 856 -22.62 -24.49 24.17
CA ALA A 856 -22.78 -23.05 24.42
C ALA A 856 -21.46 -22.31 24.68
N ARG A 857 -20.42 -22.99 25.17
CA ARG A 857 -19.09 -22.40 25.42
C ARG A 857 -18.18 -22.43 24.20
N ASN A 858 -18.23 -23.50 23.43
CA ASN A 858 -17.42 -23.67 22.23
C ASN A 858 -18.29 -24.13 21.05
N PRO A 859 -18.78 -23.19 20.21
CA PRO A 859 -19.69 -23.50 19.12
C PRO A 859 -19.04 -24.27 17.96
N TYR A 860 -17.73 -24.54 17.98
CA TYR A 860 -17.04 -25.37 16.99
C TYR A 860 -16.10 -26.39 17.63
N GLY A 861 -16.18 -27.67 17.24
CA GLY A 861 -15.24 -28.67 17.72
C GLY A 861 -15.65 -30.10 17.41
N PHE A 862 -14.92 -31.06 17.99
CA PHE A 862 -15.23 -32.49 17.93
C PHE A 862 -15.77 -32.94 19.29
N TYR A 863 -17.01 -33.41 19.33
CA TYR A 863 -17.68 -33.94 20.52
C TYR A 863 -17.93 -35.44 20.36
N ARG A 864 -17.72 -36.22 21.42
CA ARG A 864 -18.05 -37.65 21.45
C ARG A 864 -18.86 -37.98 22.70
N LEU A 865 -19.95 -38.72 22.54
CA LEU A 865 -20.75 -39.20 23.67
C LEU A 865 -20.11 -40.43 24.33
N GLU A 866 -20.21 -40.51 25.66
CA GLU A 866 -19.75 -41.63 26.47
C GLU A 866 -20.88 -42.36 27.22
N ASN A 867 -22.11 -41.83 27.19
CA ASN A 867 -23.33 -42.40 27.77
C ASN A 867 -24.56 -41.98 26.96
N ASP A 868 -25.68 -42.67 27.19
CA ASP A 868 -27.01 -42.18 26.81
C ASP A 868 -27.32 -40.83 27.48
N LEU A 869 -28.01 -39.96 26.76
CA LEU A 869 -28.41 -38.62 27.21
C LEU A 869 -29.94 -38.55 27.37
N ASP A 870 -30.39 -38.02 28.51
CA ASP A 870 -31.80 -37.77 28.82
C ASP A 870 -32.04 -36.27 29.02
N PHE A 871 -32.87 -35.68 28.17
CA PHE A 871 -33.23 -34.27 28.17
C PHE A 871 -34.56 -33.98 28.91
N SER A 872 -35.24 -34.99 29.46
CA SER A 872 -36.55 -34.83 30.11
C SER A 872 -36.54 -33.90 31.34
N GLY A 873 -35.38 -33.75 31.98
CA GLY A 873 -35.16 -32.82 33.10
C GLY A 873 -34.66 -31.42 32.69
N ILE A 874 -34.37 -31.19 31.40
CA ILE A 874 -33.76 -29.96 30.89
C ILE A 874 -34.83 -29.09 30.23
N GLN A 875 -34.81 -27.79 30.55
CA GLN A 875 -35.68 -26.82 29.88
C GLN A 875 -34.96 -26.25 28.65
N ALA A 876 -35.53 -26.48 27.46
CA ALA A 876 -35.10 -25.83 26.22
C ALA A 876 -35.28 -24.30 26.29
N ASP A 877 -34.39 -23.55 25.62
CA ASP A 877 -34.44 -22.09 25.52
C ASP A 877 -34.52 -21.67 24.05
N GLY A 878 -35.30 -20.63 23.73
CA GLY A 878 -35.46 -20.15 22.36
C GLY A 878 -36.04 -21.14 21.34
N GLY A 879 -36.55 -22.30 21.75
CA GLY A 879 -37.13 -23.33 20.86
C GLY A 879 -36.19 -24.50 20.52
N SER A 880 -35.04 -24.62 21.20
CA SER A 880 -34.17 -25.81 21.10
C SER A 880 -33.35 -25.99 22.38
N TYR A 881 -32.65 -27.12 22.54
CA TYR A 881 -31.79 -27.34 23.71
C TYR A 881 -30.44 -26.62 23.59
N ILE A 882 -29.93 -26.45 22.37
CA ILE A 882 -28.68 -25.76 22.05
C ILE A 882 -29.03 -24.63 21.05
N PRO A 883 -29.50 -23.46 21.51
CA PRO A 883 -30.01 -22.40 20.63
C PRO A 883 -28.93 -21.61 19.88
N GLY A 884 -27.66 -21.75 20.26
CA GLY A 884 -26.54 -21.16 19.55
C GLY A 884 -26.22 -21.88 18.23
N ARG A 885 -25.46 -21.21 17.36
CA ARG A 885 -24.88 -21.84 16.16
C ARG A 885 -23.85 -22.89 16.57
N PHE A 886 -23.98 -24.12 16.07
CA PHE A 886 -23.04 -25.22 16.27
C PHE A 886 -22.39 -25.64 14.93
N ILE A 887 -21.10 -25.97 15.00
CA ILE A 887 -20.22 -26.29 13.88
C ILE A 887 -19.31 -27.47 14.28
N GLY A 888 -18.89 -28.31 13.33
CA GLY A 888 -17.97 -29.42 13.60
C GLY A 888 -18.66 -30.77 13.79
N VAL A 889 -18.14 -31.64 14.65
CA VAL A 889 -18.53 -33.06 14.69
C VAL A 889 -19.17 -33.46 16.01
N ILE A 890 -20.26 -34.23 15.93
CA ILE A 890 -20.85 -34.98 17.04
C ILE A 890 -20.85 -36.46 16.70
N ASP A 891 -20.04 -37.21 17.42
CA ASP A 891 -19.94 -38.66 17.32
C ASP A 891 -20.69 -39.30 18.50
N GLY A 892 -21.90 -39.78 18.22
CA GLY A 892 -22.79 -40.38 19.22
C GLY A 892 -22.27 -41.68 19.83
N GLY A 893 -21.22 -42.30 19.27
CA GLY A 893 -20.61 -43.51 19.84
C GLY A 893 -21.52 -44.74 19.91
N GLY A 894 -22.70 -44.70 19.28
CA GLY A 894 -23.77 -45.69 19.42
C GLY A 894 -24.71 -45.47 20.62
N PHE A 895 -24.57 -44.36 21.35
CA PHE A 895 -25.43 -43.99 22.48
C PHE A 895 -26.74 -43.33 22.03
N ARG A 896 -27.70 -43.28 22.96
CA ARG A 896 -29.08 -42.84 22.72
C ARG A 896 -29.38 -41.47 23.34
N VAL A 897 -29.99 -40.58 22.58
CA VAL A 897 -30.59 -39.32 23.04
C VAL A 897 -32.10 -39.53 23.25
N SER A 898 -32.62 -39.08 24.38
CA SER A 898 -34.01 -39.32 24.79
C SER A 898 -34.59 -38.11 25.52
N GLY A 899 -35.92 -38.05 25.65
CA GLY A 899 -36.60 -36.99 26.41
C GLY A 899 -36.59 -35.60 25.75
N LEU A 900 -36.35 -35.53 24.43
CA LEU A 900 -36.44 -34.29 23.67
C LEU A 900 -37.92 -33.86 23.52
N ALA A 901 -38.23 -32.64 23.93
CA ALA A 901 -39.53 -32.00 23.67
C ALA A 901 -39.45 -30.90 22.58
N GLN A 902 -38.25 -30.63 22.08
CA GLN A 902 -37.87 -29.61 21.08
C GLN A 902 -36.62 -30.11 20.33
N PRO A 903 -36.26 -29.56 19.16
CA PRO A 903 -35.02 -29.92 18.47
C PRO A 903 -33.77 -29.75 19.35
N LEU A 904 -32.78 -30.62 19.15
CA LEU A 904 -31.52 -30.57 19.91
C LEU A 904 -30.75 -29.27 19.62
N PHE A 905 -30.70 -28.81 18.37
CA PHE A 905 -29.98 -27.59 17.94
C PHE A 905 -30.89 -26.49 17.40
N GLY A 906 -30.51 -25.23 17.62
CA GLY A 906 -31.13 -24.06 16.98
C GLY A 906 -30.60 -23.78 15.58
N ASP A 907 -29.30 -23.97 15.36
CA ASP A 907 -28.63 -23.66 14.10
C ASP A 907 -27.38 -24.55 13.91
N LEU A 908 -27.49 -25.60 13.08
CA LEU A 908 -26.37 -26.44 12.66
C LEU A 908 -25.76 -25.89 11.37
N GLN A 909 -24.48 -25.53 11.38
CA GLN A 909 -23.75 -25.08 10.19
C GLN A 909 -22.45 -25.86 10.03
N TYR A 910 -22.16 -26.40 8.84
CA TYR A 910 -20.92 -27.16 8.62
C TYR A 910 -20.68 -28.22 9.71
N ALA A 911 -21.69 -29.08 9.88
CA ALA A 911 -21.74 -30.04 10.97
C ALA A 911 -21.87 -31.49 10.47
N MET A 912 -21.14 -32.41 11.10
CA MET A 912 -21.31 -33.85 10.93
C MET A 912 -21.93 -34.42 12.21
N ILE A 913 -23.09 -35.07 12.10
CA ILE A 913 -23.79 -35.70 13.22
C ILE A 913 -23.87 -37.19 12.93
N ARG A 914 -23.22 -38.03 13.73
CA ARG A 914 -23.11 -39.46 13.41
C ARG A 914 -23.26 -40.40 14.59
N ASN A 915 -23.54 -41.68 14.28
CA ASN A 915 -23.54 -42.80 15.22
C ASN A 915 -24.42 -42.56 16.46
N LEU A 916 -25.62 -42.03 16.27
CA LEU A 916 -26.50 -41.56 17.35
C LEU A 916 -27.92 -42.07 17.13
N SER A 917 -28.54 -42.62 18.17
CA SER A 917 -29.96 -42.98 18.16
C SER A 917 -30.80 -41.97 18.93
N PHE A 918 -32.01 -41.70 18.45
CA PHE A 918 -33.01 -40.86 19.12
C PHE A 918 -34.17 -41.73 19.58
N SER A 919 -34.56 -41.63 20.84
CA SER A 919 -35.72 -42.32 21.42
C SER A 919 -36.90 -41.36 21.50
N GLU A 920 -37.97 -41.70 20.78
CA GLU A 920 -39.18 -40.89 20.65
C GLU A 920 -40.43 -41.74 20.91
N THR A 921 -41.47 -41.12 21.46
CA THR A 921 -42.78 -41.74 21.74
C THR A 921 -43.83 -41.45 20.67
N ALA A 922 -43.68 -40.36 19.90
CA ALA A 922 -44.52 -40.05 18.76
C ALA A 922 -44.08 -40.82 17.50
N ALA A 923 -45.03 -41.48 16.82
CA ALA A 923 -44.76 -42.38 15.70
C ALA A 923 -44.54 -41.68 14.33
N GLU A 924 -44.65 -40.35 14.27
CA GLU A 924 -44.59 -39.56 13.02
C GLU A 924 -43.49 -38.47 13.04
N THR A 925 -42.62 -38.43 14.05
CA THR A 925 -41.57 -37.39 14.15
C THR A 925 -40.45 -37.63 13.13
N GLU A 926 -40.14 -36.63 12.29
CA GLU A 926 -39.01 -36.71 11.37
C GLU A 926 -37.68 -36.43 12.09
N LEU A 927 -36.58 -37.04 11.59
CA LEU A 927 -35.23 -36.84 12.15
C LEU A 927 -34.80 -35.36 12.18
N GLN A 928 -35.25 -34.57 11.20
CA GLN A 928 -34.98 -33.13 11.14
C GLN A 928 -35.59 -32.37 12.33
N ASP A 929 -36.81 -32.73 12.74
CA ASP A 929 -37.53 -32.10 13.86
C ASP A 929 -36.89 -32.42 15.22
N LEU A 930 -36.21 -33.57 15.34
CA LEU A 930 -35.42 -33.93 16.51
C LEU A 930 -34.04 -33.26 16.50
N LEU A 931 -33.46 -33.07 15.31
CA LEU A 931 -32.08 -32.64 15.16
C LEU A 931 -31.92 -31.12 15.28
N ALA A 932 -32.55 -30.32 14.40
CA ALA A 932 -32.28 -28.88 14.36
C ALA A 932 -33.36 -28.00 13.70
N VAL A 933 -33.61 -26.83 14.29
CA VAL A 933 -34.49 -25.79 13.73
C VAL A 933 -33.96 -25.23 12.41
N LYS A 934 -32.63 -25.10 12.26
CA LYS A 934 -31.96 -24.67 11.04
C LYS A 934 -30.75 -25.55 10.77
N THR A 935 -30.57 -25.91 9.51
CA THR A 935 -29.43 -26.69 9.01
C THR A 935 -28.85 -26.03 7.77
N LYS A 936 -27.52 -25.98 7.69
CA LYS A 936 -26.78 -25.48 6.53
C LYS A 936 -25.49 -26.26 6.42
N ARG A 937 -25.23 -26.95 5.30
CA ARG A 937 -24.00 -27.75 5.12
C ARG A 937 -23.87 -28.81 6.23
N THR A 938 -24.97 -29.50 6.54
CA THR A 938 -25.03 -30.54 7.57
C THR A 938 -25.02 -31.91 6.91
N VAL A 939 -24.22 -32.84 7.43
CA VAL A 939 -24.17 -34.25 6.99
C VAL A 939 -24.50 -35.14 8.18
N THR A 940 -25.21 -36.24 7.90
CA THR A 940 -25.65 -37.20 8.90
C THR A 940 -25.28 -38.63 8.50
N GLU A 941 -24.71 -39.40 9.42
CA GLU A 941 -24.23 -40.78 9.19
C GLU A 941 -24.75 -41.68 10.32
N ASN A 942 -25.32 -42.86 10.01
CA ASN A 942 -25.76 -43.83 11.02
C ASN A 942 -26.69 -43.24 12.11
N LEU A 943 -27.65 -42.40 11.72
CA LEU A 943 -28.68 -41.85 12.61
C LEU A 943 -29.95 -42.71 12.58
N VAL A 944 -30.49 -43.03 13.75
CA VAL A 944 -31.67 -43.90 13.91
C VAL A 944 -32.70 -43.22 14.82
N VAL A 945 -33.98 -43.25 14.44
CA VAL A 945 -35.09 -42.90 15.32
C VAL A 945 -35.76 -44.20 15.79
N GLU A 946 -35.70 -44.45 17.10
CA GLU A 946 -36.34 -45.57 17.78
C GLU A 946 -37.67 -45.10 18.39
N HIS A 947 -38.78 -45.68 17.94
CA HIS A 947 -40.10 -45.38 18.49
C HIS A 947 -40.44 -46.33 19.65
N ASP A 948 -40.51 -45.79 20.87
CA ASP A 948 -40.86 -46.56 22.07
C ASP A 948 -42.37 -46.91 22.05
N VAL A 949 -42.67 -48.16 21.70
CA VAL A 949 -44.05 -48.68 21.64
C VAL A 949 -44.63 -48.78 23.05
N LEU A 950 -45.54 -47.85 23.39
CA LEU A 950 -46.42 -47.98 24.54
C LEU A 950 -47.33 -49.22 24.39
N LEU A 951 -46.98 -50.31 25.06
CA LEU A 951 -47.85 -51.46 25.25
C LEU A 951 -49.04 -51.04 26.13
N GLU A 952 -50.20 -50.79 25.52
CA GLU A 952 -51.46 -50.70 26.25
C GLU A 952 -51.79 -52.06 26.90
N GLU A 953 -51.78 -52.12 28.24
CA GLU A 953 -52.42 -53.21 28.99
C GLU A 953 -53.94 -53.13 28.81
N GLN A 954 -54.47 -53.76 27.75
CA GLN A 954 -55.91 -53.98 27.62
C GLN A 954 -56.34 -55.23 28.39
N ALA A 955 -57.20 -55.03 29.40
CA ALA A 955 -57.76 -56.07 30.24
C ALA A 955 -58.80 -56.94 29.50
N GLU A 956 -58.95 -58.19 29.95
CA GLU A 956 -59.82 -59.20 29.33
C GLU A 956 -61.34 -58.99 29.56
N GLU A 957 -62.11 -59.74 28.74
CA GLU A 957 -63.52 -60.15 28.87
C GLU A 957 -64.65 -59.27 28.25
N PRO A 958 -65.72 -59.88 27.71
CA PRO A 958 -65.71 -61.08 26.86
C PRO A 958 -66.69 -61.04 25.64
N VAL A 959 -66.59 -62.09 24.84
CA VAL A 959 -67.33 -62.45 23.59
C VAL A 959 -68.86 -62.30 23.64
N GLU A 960 -69.46 -61.84 22.53
CA GLU A 960 -70.74 -62.36 22.02
C GLU A 960 -70.76 -62.40 20.47
N ASP A 961 -71.65 -63.21 19.90
CA ASP A 961 -71.53 -63.92 18.59
C ASP A 961 -72.14 -63.22 17.35
N MET A 962 -71.92 -63.85 16.16
CA MET A 962 -72.72 -63.79 14.91
C MET A 962 -72.65 -62.51 14.04
N GLU A 963 -72.85 -62.55 12.70
CA GLU A 963 -72.67 -63.55 11.63
C GLU A 963 -72.95 -62.84 10.28
N GLN A 964 -72.21 -63.15 9.19
CA GLN A 964 -72.62 -62.88 7.78
C GLN A 964 -72.82 -61.39 7.35
N ALA A 965 -72.87 -60.99 6.08
CA ALA A 965 -72.21 -61.46 4.85
C ALA A 965 -72.28 -60.33 3.78
N GLU A 966 -71.36 -60.37 2.81
CA GLU A 966 -71.49 -59.96 1.40
C GLU A 966 -72.29 -58.70 0.94
N ASP A 967 -71.57 -57.82 0.25
CA ASP A 967 -71.84 -57.30 -1.11
C ASP A 967 -72.31 -55.84 -1.38
N GLN A 968 -71.52 -55.23 -2.28
CA GLN A 968 -71.86 -54.34 -3.41
C GLN A 968 -72.51 -52.94 -3.30
N THR A 969 -71.78 -52.03 -3.98
CA THR A 969 -72.21 -50.92 -4.87
C THR A 969 -72.65 -49.55 -4.36
N GLU A 970 -71.93 -48.58 -4.92
CA GLU A 970 -72.21 -47.18 -5.19
C GLU A 970 -73.67 -46.85 -5.59
N GLU A 971 -74.19 -45.67 -5.19
CA GLU A 971 -74.29 -44.54 -6.15
C GLU A 971 -74.55 -43.16 -5.49
N SER A 972 -73.67 -42.21 -5.81
CA SER A 972 -73.91 -40.80 -6.15
C SER A 972 -75.01 -39.91 -5.48
N ARG A 973 -74.53 -38.82 -4.83
CA ARG A 973 -74.89 -37.38 -5.06
C ARG A 973 -76.37 -36.91 -4.83
N PRO A 974 -76.74 -35.60 -4.90
CA PRO A 974 -75.96 -34.39 -5.27
C PRO A 974 -76.05 -33.14 -4.33
N GLU A 975 -75.04 -32.27 -4.48
CA GLU A 975 -75.06 -30.79 -4.64
C GLU A 975 -75.90 -29.78 -3.80
N ASN A 976 -75.20 -28.67 -3.46
CA ASN A 976 -75.64 -27.25 -3.39
C ASN A 976 -76.73 -26.81 -2.38
N GLY A 977 -76.70 -25.59 -1.81
CA GLY A 977 -75.73 -24.49 -1.89
C GLY A 977 -76.37 -23.12 -1.56
N GLN A 978 -75.63 -22.22 -0.88
CA GLN A 978 -76.01 -20.83 -0.49
C GLN A 978 -77.13 -20.75 0.60
N VAL A 979 -77.27 -19.72 1.46
CA VAL A 979 -77.06 -18.26 1.35
C VAL A 979 -76.63 -17.62 2.70
N GLU A 980 -75.90 -16.50 2.60
CA GLU A 980 -75.66 -15.28 3.44
C GLU A 980 -76.57 -15.00 4.69
N GLU A 981 -76.29 -14.10 5.66
CA GLU A 981 -75.28 -13.01 5.83
C GLU A 981 -75.20 -12.57 7.34
N GLY A 982 -74.18 -11.77 7.74
CA GLY A 982 -74.29 -10.93 8.96
C GLY A 982 -73.04 -10.69 9.83
N GLN A 983 -72.21 -9.70 9.43
CA GLN A 983 -71.68 -8.55 10.21
C GLN A 983 -71.57 -8.65 11.77
N THR A 984 -70.53 -8.20 12.49
CA THR A 984 -69.28 -7.39 12.26
C THR A 984 -68.38 -7.53 13.53
N GLY A 985 -67.12 -7.08 13.65
CA GLY A 985 -66.22 -6.26 12.80
C GLY A 985 -64.87 -5.97 13.52
N GLU A 986 -64.21 -4.85 13.19
CA GLU A 986 -62.95 -4.28 13.78
C GLU A 986 -61.71 -5.17 13.94
N SER A 987 -60.80 -5.12 12.96
CA SER A 987 -59.35 -4.87 13.19
C SER A 987 -58.58 -4.62 11.87
N ARG A 988 -57.57 -3.75 11.94
CA ARG A 988 -56.61 -3.37 10.89
C ARG A 988 -55.42 -2.66 11.59
N PRO A 989 -54.24 -2.57 10.98
CA PRO A 989 -53.57 -3.59 10.15
C PRO A 989 -52.08 -3.77 10.53
N GLU A 990 -51.47 -4.89 10.19
CA GLU A 990 -50.04 -4.98 9.84
C GLU A 990 -49.78 -6.40 9.29
N ASN A 991 -49.23 -6.50 8.09
CA ASN A 991 -48.78 -7.77 7.51
C ASN A 991 -47.84 -7.48 6.33
N ASP A 992 -46.53 -7.54 6.57
CA ASP A 992 -45.52 -7.53 5.51
C ASP A 992 -45.18 -8.98 5.13
N GLN A 993 -45.58 -9.37 3.93
CA GLN A 993 -45.09 -10.54 3.21
C GLN A 993 -44.97 -10.18 1.74
N ILE A 994 -43.75 -10.22 1.19
CA ILE A 994 -43.52 -10.55 -0.22
C ILE A 994 -42.28 -11.44 -0.29
N GLU A 995 -42.47 -12.66 -0.80
CA GLU A 995 -41.39 -13.54 -1.20
C GLU A 995 -41.14 -13.46 -2.72
N ASN A 996 -39.98 -13.95 -3.14
CA ASN A 996 -39.43 -13.91 -4.50
C ASN A 996 -40.33 -14.51 -5.61
N GLY A 997 -40.16 -14.05 -6.86
CA GLY A 997 -40.78 -14.74 -8.01
C GLY A 997 -40.53 -14.17 -9.42
N GLN A 998 -39.32 -14.39 -9.97
CA GLN A 998 -38.99 -14.69 -11.39
C GLN A 998 -39.52 -13.88 -12.62
N THR A 999 -38.71 -13.92 -13.69
CA THR A 999 -39.01 -13.59 -15.11
C THR A 999 -39.31 -12.10 -15.44
N GLY A 1000 -39.07 -11.58 -16.64
CA GLY A 1000 -38.41 -12.13 -17.84
C GLY A 1000 -38.97 -11.56 -19.15
N GLY A 1001 -38.15 -10.83 -19.92
CA GLY A 1001 -38.34 -10.61 -21.36
C GLY A 1001 -39.29 -9.50 -21.86
N SER A 1002 -38.91 -8.95 -23.03
CA SER A 1002 -39.78 -8.48 -24.14
C SER A 1002 -40.39 -7.06 -24.18
N GLN A 1003 -39.74 -6.21 -24.99
CA GLN A 1003 -40.28 -5.45 -26.15
C GLN A 1003 -41.43 -4.39 -26.08
N THR A 1004 -41.24 -3.39 -26.96
CA THR A 1004 -42.22 -2.66 -27.83
C THR A 1004 -43.04 -1.43 -27.33
N GLU A 1005 -42.60 -0.27 -27.83
CA GLU A 1005 -43.32 0.73 -28.67
C GLU A 1005 -44.49 1.63 -28.18
N GLY A 1006 -44.40 2.91 -28.61
CA GLY A 1006 -45.51 3.83 -28.91
C GLY A 1006 -45.50 5.17 -28.14
N GLY A 1007 -45.48 6.37 -28.75
CA GLY A 1007 -45.28 6.77 -30.16
C GLY A 1007 -45.77 8.21 -30.48
N LEU A 1008 -45.37 8.74 -31.67
CA LEU A 1008 -45.97 9.85 -32.47
C LEU A 1008 -45.64 11.33 -32.12
N PRO A 1009 -45.73 12.30 -33.09
CA PRO A 1009 -45.38 12.24 -34.53
C PRO A 1009 -44.80 13.57 -35.15
N GLU A 1010 -44.63 13.58 -36.49
CA GLU A 1010 -44.43 14.74 -37.43
C GLU A 1010 -43.02 15.41 -37.48
N GLU A 1011 -42.42 15.81 -38.63
CA GLU A 1011 -42.85 15.98 -40.05
C GLU A 1011 -41.87 15.35 -41.10
N ARG A 1012 -42.20 15.43 -42.40
CA ARG A 1012 -41.38 15.06 -43.60
C ARG A 1012 -40.75 16.35 -44.26
N PRO A 1013 -40.11 16.41 -45.47
CA PRO A 1013 -39.84 15.37 -46.50
C PRO A 1013 -38.50 15.42 -47.32
N GLU A 1014 -38.31 14.36 -48.13
CA GLU A 1014 -37.73 14.29 -49.51
C GLU A 1014 -36.26 14.68 -49.85
N GLY A 1015 -35.52 13.72 -50.46
CA GLY A 1015 -34.25 13.91 -51.19
C GLY A 1015 -33.66 12.57 -51.72
N VAL A 1016 -33.39 12.45 -53.02
CA VAL A 1016 -33.16 11.19 -53.81
C VAL A 1016 -32.06 11.50 -54.88
N PRO A 1017 -31.25 10.57 -55.49
CA PRO A 1017 -30.76 9.20 -55.19
C PRO A 1017 -29.22 8.95 -55.46
N GLU A 1018 -28.79 7.66 -55.51
CA GLU A 1018 -27.67 7.04 -56.28
C GLU A 1018 -26.20 7.40 -55.90
N ALA A 1019 -25.34 6.52 -55.33
CA ALA A 1019 -24.79 5.19 -55.73
C ALA A 1019 -23.40 5.29 -56.44
N PRO A 1020 -22.53 4.24 -56.48
CA PRO A 1020 -22.19 3.17 -55.51
C PRO A 1020 -20.68 3.18 -55.11
N ASN A 1021 -20.25 2.27 -54.24
CA ASN A 1021 -18.89 1.66 -54.12
C ASN A 1021 -19.13 0.33 -53.35
N GLU A 1022 -18.86 -0.85 -53.90
CA GLU A 1022 -17.55 -1.50 -54.18
C GLU A 1022 -16.80 -1.94 -52.92
N GLU A 1023 -16.41 -3.21 -52.94
CA GLU A 1023 -15.72 -3.97 -51.88
C GLU A 1023 -14.26 -3.54 -51.79
N GLU A 1024 -13.68 -3.50 -50.58
CA GLU A 1024 -12.25 -3.73 -50.40
C GLU A 1024 -12.00 -4.23 -48.96
N ASP A 1025 -11.29 -5.35 -48.86
CA ASP A 1025 -10.61 -5.78 -47.63
C ASP A 1025 -9.47 -4.81 -47.32
N GLU A 1026 -9.09 -4.64 -46.04
CA GLU A 1026 -7.71 -4.85 -45.58
C GLU A 1026 -7.54 -4.57 -44.07
N ASP A 1027 -6.52 -5.21 -43.51
CA ASP A 1027 -6.13 -5.17 -42.10
C ASP A 1027 -5.54 -3.81 -41.69
N ALA A 1028 -5.59 -3.51 -40.39
CA ALA A 1028 -4.86 -2.40 -39.77
C ALA A 1028 -3.84 -2.93 -38.76
N GLU A 1029 -2.62 -3.20 -39.24
CA GLU A 1029 -1.47 -3.56 -38.41
C GLU A 1029 -1.12 -2.44 -37.42
N THR A 1030 -0.85 -2.82 -36.16
CA THR A 1030 -0.03 -1.99 -35.26
C THR A 1030 1.45 -2.24 -35.56
N PRO A 1031 2.33 -1.20 -35.56
CA PRO A 1031 3.72 -1.40 -35.98
C PRO A 1031 4.52 -2.24 -34.98
N ASN A 1032 5.19 -3.27 -35.49
CA ASN A 1032 6.42 -3.79 -34.85
C ASN A 1032 7.55 -2.77 -35.09
N GLU A 1033 8.40 -2.55 -34.08
CA GLU A 1033 9.79 -2.13 -34.32
C GLU A 1033 10.67 -3.39 -34.27
N GLU A 1034 11.60 -3.49 -35.21
CA GLU A 1034 12.37 -4.71 -35.51
C GLU A 1034 13.55 -4.93 -34.55
N GLU A 1035 13.92 -6.20 -34.40
CA GLU A 1035 15.20 -6.64 -33.82
C GLU A 1035 16.37 -6.27 -34.77
N ASP A 1036 17.57 -6.07 -34.21
CA ASP A 1036 18.81 -6.12 -35.00
C ASP A 1036 19.93 -6.76 -34.15
N GLU A 1037 20.73 -7.64 -34.76
CA GLU A 1037 21.57 -8.65 -34.08
C GLU A 1037 22.98 -8.18 -33.63
N ASP A 1038 23.55 -8.94 -32.69
CA ASP A 1038 24.98 -9.26 -32.50
C ASP A 1038 26.09 -8.18 -32.51
N ALA A 1039 26.77 -8.05 -31.36
CA ALA A 1039 28.18 -7.62 -31.31
C ALA A 1039 28.97 -8.40 -30.23
N GLU A 1040 30.11 -8.96 -30.66
CA GLU A 1040 30.92 -9.98 -29.98
C GLU A 1040 31.56 -9.57 -28.63
N ILE A 1041 31.73 -10.56 -27.75
CA ILE A 1041 32.62 -10.53 -26.58
C ILE A 1041 34.08 -10.79 -27.01
N PRO A 1042 35.05 -9.95 -26.61
CA PRO A 1042 36.46 -10.35 -26.59
C PRO A 1042 36.92 -10.68 -25.16
N ASN A 1043 37.35 -11.93 -24.98
CA ASN A 1043 38.06 -12.41 -23.79
C ASN A 1043 39.51 -12.69 -24.22
N GLU A 1044 40.51 -12.02 -23.66
CA GLU A 1044 41.92 -12.33 -23.93
C GLU A 1044 42.80 -12.30 -22.68
N GLU A 1045 43.72 -13.26 -22.63
CA GLU A 1045 44.60 -13.54 -21.50
C GLU A 1045 45.90 -12.70 -21.50
N ASN A 1046 46.52 -12.66 -20.33
CA ASN A 1046 47.86 -12.09 -20.07
C ASN A 1046 48.98 -12.83 -20.83
N PRO A 1047 50.05 -12.13 -21.25
CA PRO A 1047 51.39 -12.70 -21.03
C PRO A 1047 52.47 -11.70 -20.54
N ASP A 1048 53.50 -12.26 -19.91
CA ASP A 1048 54.58 -11.58 -19.19
C ASP A 1048 55.59 -10.75 -20.03
N GLU A 1049 56.12 -9.68 -19.41
CA GLU A 1049 57.52 -9.15 -19.36
C GLU A 1049 58.49 -9.16 -20.59
N PRO A 1050 59.61 -8.37 -20.59
CA PRO A 1050 60.02 -7.25 -19.71
C PRO A 1050 60.67 -6.01 -20.44
N ASP A 1051 61.06 -5.03 -19.61
CA ASP A 1051 62.34 -4.29 -19.66
C ASP A 1051 62.45 -2.83 -20.18
N ASN A 1052 63.18 -2.03 -19.39
CA ASN A 1052 63.89 -0.75 -19.68
C ASN A 1052 63.15 0.40 -20.40
N SER A 1053 63.02 1.61 -19.82
CA SER A 1053 64.14 2.37 -19.24
C SER A 1053 63.76 3.75 -18.65
N THR A 1054 64.46 4.10 -17.56
CA THR A 1054 64.95 5.44 -17.16
C THR A 1054 64.02 6.67 -16.99
N ASP A 1055 64.03 7.14 -15.74
CA ASP A 1055 64.37 8.52 -15.32
C ASP A 1055 63.35 9.67 -15.28
N ASN A 1056 63.06 10.03 -14.01
CA ASN A 1056 63.30 11.33 -13.37
C ASN A 1056 62.09 12.22 -12.98
N MET A 1057 61.92 12.27 -11.65
CA MET A 1057 61.57 13.44 -10.80
C MET A 1057 60.19 14.08 -11.05
N ALA A 1058 59.26 14.09 -10.08
CA ALA A 1058 59.34 14.73 -8.75
C ALA A 1058 59.72 16.23 -8.86
N VAL A 1059 59.00 17.17 -8.26
CA VAL A 1059 58.16 17.12 -7.04
C VAL A 1059 56.81 17.75 -7.31
#